data_AF-A0A973SBX0-F1
#
_entry.id   AF-A0A973SBX0-F1
#
_cell.length_a   1.000
_cell.length_b   1.000
_cell.length_c   1.000
_cell.angle_alpha   90.00
_cell.angle_beta   90.00
_cell.angle_gamma   90.00
#
_symmetry.space_group_name_H-M   'P 1'
#
loop_
_entity.id
_entity.type
_entity.pdbx_description
1 polymer ?
#
loop_
_entity_poly.entity_id
_entity_poly.type
_entity_poly.pdbx_seq_one_letter_code
_entity_poly.pdbx_strand_id
1 'polypeptide(L)'
;MTHSPLKVGMIGAGFILKPHALAVSAAGAKLHAVADTSARRAADAARQFGFEHSFSSVEDLAKSDCDVVHVLVPPFLHLETAELLLNAGKSVFLEKPMGLSSEACRRIGALADQRGLRLGVNHNFLFLPSYERLRARVKTGGLGRIDQLNCNWNYELPQLRSGPFDAWMLSAPANMMFELGPHLAAFLLDLLGGADVSAAVATNAVELPTDEKAYRSWSVLGGHRAATFTLSLSTTRGQPDRWLRIRASGGSAQLDFGRDFYWEEGTETANPIFDAFAVARSIGGQTGKAATLDRRRRVFAALRKSLASEPFTESMLRSVARFYASPEIDDRHHWSFGAKVIQFCEDVCGAAGTGEPSTRPIAIQTEGKPIIEPSVLVVGGTGFIGRRLVAKLVEKGIGVRVLSRSRGAAAIAFAGMPVEIHEGFHGSRDAAKAAFAGIGTVYHLAKCEGKGWDDYVRGDIEPTRVLAEEALAAGVTRFIYTGTIDSYDSASPNRRITGDTPLDRRIGRRNLYARSKAACEDLLRELNREKGLPLVVMRPGIVVGAGTDPSHLGVAQFASETEVRFWGRGDNKLPLVLVDDVADALAKAMDAPGIVGRTLLVTGAPLLSARDYVAELGARSGAKIRTAARAPWRYWLPDLIKEIAKNLVRHPNRRRPSLHDWRCRTHRATYDSDSTREALGWAPVADREMLIKRGIHEAVDASIG
;
A
#
# COMPACT_ATOMS: atom_id res chain seq x y z
N MET A 1 -26.16 -2.87 36.72
CA MET A 1 -27.04 -3.03 35.55
C MET A 1 -26.14 -3.24 34.34
N THR A 2 -26.20 -4.38 33.67
CA THR A 2 -25.44 -4.61 32.44
C THR A 2 -26.15 -3.87 31.31
N HIS A 3 -25.68 -2.68 30.96
CA HIS A 3 -26.19 -1.96 29.79
C HIS A 3 -26.08 -2.86 28.56
N SER A 4 -27.13 -2.92 27.74
CA SER A 4 -27.09 -3.60 26.45
C SER A 4 -25.90 -3.06 25.63
N PRO A 5 -25.18 -3.92 24.89
CA PRO A 5 -24.03 -3.47 24.11
C PRO A 5 -24.48 -2.47 23.04
N LEU A 6 -23.78 -1.34 22.94
CA LEU A 6 -24.06 -0.31 21.93
C LEU A 6 -24.02 -0.92 20.52
N LYS A 7 -25.05 -0.61 19.72
CA LYS A 7 -25.17 -0.99 18.32
C LYS A 7 -24.40 0.04 17.47
N VAL A 8 -23.37 -0.41 16.77
CA VAL A 8 -22.48 0.46 16.01
C VAL A 8 -22.71 0.28 14.50
N GLY A 9 -22.92 1.39 13.82
CA GLY A 9 -22.96 1.51 12.38
C GLY A 9 -21.62 1.97 11.81
N MET A 10 -21.30 1.63 10.57
CA MET A 10 -20.15 2.18 9.85
C MET A 10 -20.53 2.57 8.42
N ILE A 11 -20.16 3.77 7.98
CA ILE A 11 -20.32 4.23 6.60
C ILE A 11 -18.95 4.38 5.93
N GLY A 12 -18.77 3.72 4.79
CA GLY A 12 -17.50 3.64 4.06
C GLY A 12 -16.79 2.30 4.29
N ALA A 13 -16.93 1.38 3.33
CA ALA A 13 -16.31 0.05 3.36
C ALA A 13 -14.91 0.04 2.69
N GLY A 14 -14.13 1.09 2.97
CA GLY A 14 -12.79 1.31 2.44
C GLY A 14 -11.67 0.72 3.31
N PHE A 15 -10.44 1.21 3.08
CA PHE A 15 -9.23 0.72 3.75
C PHE A 15 -9.31 0.79 5.29
N ILE A 16 -9.87 1.87 5.83
CA ILE A 16 -9.90 2.13 7.28
C ILE A 16 -11.04 1.40 8.01
N LEU A 17 -12.00 0.81 7.30
CA LEU A 17 -13.08 0.01 7.91
C LEU A 17 -12.53 -1.08 8.85
N LYS A 18 -11.52 -1.80 8.36
CA LYS A 18 -10.96 -2.95 9.06
C LYS A 18 -10.46 -2.60 10.48
N PRO A 19 -9.54 -1.64 10.68
CA PRO A 19 -9.10 -1.30 12.04
C PRO A 19 -10.24 -0.82 12.94
N HIS A 20 -11.25 -0.09 12.42
CA HIS A 20 -12.41 0.29 13.23
C HIS A 20 -13.29 -0.89 13.62
N ALA A 21 -13.70 -1.75 12.69
CA ALA A 21 -14.56 -2.90 12.98
C ALA A 21 -13.94 -3.79 14.06
N LEU A 22 -12.62 -4.00 13.97
CA LEU A 22 -11.86 -4.78 14.93
C LEU A 22 -11.74 -4.07 16.29
N ALA A 23 -11.54 -2.76 16.30
CA ALA A 23 -11.46 -1.96 17.52
C ALA A 23 -12.80 -1.86 18.26
N VAL A 24 -13.91 -1.70 17.53
CA VAL A 24 -15.27 -1.69 18.07
C VAL A 24 -15.61 -3.04 18.70
N SER A 25 -15.30 -4.14 17.99
CA SER A 25 -15.47 -5.49 18.53
C SER A 25 -14.64 -5.70 19.80
N ALA A 26 -13.39 -5.22 19.82
CA ALA A 26 -12.51 -5.32 21.00
C ALA A 26 -12.98 -4.45 22.18
N ALA A 27 -13.70 -3.36 21.91
CA ALA A 27 -14.32 -2.52 22.93
C ALA A 27 -15.62 -3.12 23.50
N GLY A 28 -16.08 -4.28 22.99
CA GLY A 28 -17.30 -4.96 23.45
C GLY A 28 -18.61 -4.41 22.87
N ALA A 29 -18.53 -3.51 21.89
CA ALA A 29 -19.70 -3.00 21.18
C ALA A 29 -20.10 -3.91 20.01
N LYS A 30 -21.38 -3.85 19.61
CA LYS A 30 -21.97 -4.73 18.61
C LYS A 30 -21.89 -4.11 17.22
N LEU A 31 -21.24 -4.79 16.27
CA LEU A 31 -21.26 -4.41 14.86
C LEU A 31 -22.65 -4.67 14.26
N HIS A 32 -23.47 -3.62 14.14
CA HIS A 32 -24.88 -3.76 13.74
C HIS A 32 -25.08 -3.58 12.24
N ALA A 33 -24.57 -2.49 11.67
CA ALA A 33 -24.77 -2.17 10.25
C ALA A 33 -23.52 -1.62 9.58
N VAL A 34 -23.32 -1.95 8.30
CA VAL A 34 -22.32 -1.32 7.44
C VAL A 34 -22.98 -0.79 6.16
N ALA A 35 -22.60 0.40 5.73
CA ALA A 35 -23.09 1.02 4.52
C ALA A 35 -21.95 1.45 3.60
N ASP A 36 -22.16 1.34 2.30
CA ASP A 36 -21.27 1.85 1.26
C ASP A 36 -22.08 2.05 -0.03
N THR A 37 -21.75 3.06 -0.85
CA THR A 37 -22.41 3.28 -2.15
C THR A 37 -22.28 2.07 -3.08
N SER A 38 -21.26 1.23 -2.89
CA SER A 38 -21.21 -0.09 -3.49
C SER A 38 -21.84 -1.15 -2.58
N ALA A 39 -23.05 -1.58 -2.94
CA ALA A 39 -23.76 -2.67 -2.26
C ALA A 39 -22.90 -3.94 -2.11
N ARG A 40 -22.05 -4.24 -3.11
CA ARG A 40 -21.09 -5.36 -3.04
C ARG A 40 -20.08 -5.17 -1.91
N ARG A 41 -19.44 -4.00 -1.82
CA ARG A 41 -18.45 -3.72 -0.76
C ARG A 41 -19.08 -3.79 0.62
N ALA A 42 -20.29 -3.25 0.79
CA ALA A 42 -21.04 -3.33 2.04
C ALA A 42 -21.35 -4.79 2.42
N ALA A 43 -21.83 -5.61 1.48
CA ALA A 43 -22.13 -7.02 1.72
C ALA A 43 -20.87 -7.87 2.01
N ASP A 44 -19.77 -7.61 1.29
CA ASP A 44 -18.47 -8.24 1.55
C ASP A 44 -17.96 -7.90 2.96
N ALA A 45 -18.04 -6.62 3.36
CA ALA A 45 -17.68 -6.15 4.68
C ALA A 45 -18.56 -6.79 5.78
N ALA A 46 -19.87 -6.87 5.56
CA ALA A 46 -20.80 -7.48 6.51
C ALA A 46 -20.44 -8.94 6.80
N ARG A 47 -20.19 -9.73 5.74
CA ARG A 47 -19.71 -11.12 5.89
C ARG A 47 -18.34 -11.21 6.55
N GLN A 48 -17.42 -10.31 6.19
CA GLN A 48 -16.04 -10.37 6.65
C GLN A 48 -15.90 -10.06 8.15
N PHE A 49 -16.67 -9.07 8.64
CA PHE A 49 -16.55 -8.57 10.02
C PHE A 49 -17.71 -8.96 10.92
N GLY A 50 -18.78 -9.55 10.37
CA GLY A 50 -19.94 -10.02 11.12
C GLY A 50 -20.94 -8.91 11.46
N PHE A 51 -21.16 -7.95 10.55
CA PHE A 51 -22.27 -7.00 10.69
C PHE A 51 -23.62 -7.70 10.43
N GLU A 52 -24.65 -7.33 11.19
CA GLU A 52 -25.99 -7.91 11.04
C GLU A 52 -26.71 -7.43 9.77
N HIS A 53 -26.44 -6.19 9.38
CA HIS A 53 -27.07 -5.54 8.22
C HIS A 53 -26.03 -4.90 7.32
N SER A 54 -26.32 -4.88 6.01
CA SER A 54 -25.58 -4.12 5.02
C SER A 54 -26.53 -3.23 4.22
N PHE A 55 -26.19 -1.95 4.06
CA PHE A 55 -26.97 -0.98 3.31
C PHE A 55 -26.16 -0.41 2.13
N SER A 56 -26.86 0.15 1.14
CA SER A 56 -26.27 0.84 -0.02
C SER A 56 -26.33 2.36 0.08
N SER A 57 -26.86 2.91 1.17
CA SER A 57 -27.07 4.35 1.36
C SER A 57 -26.82 4.76 2.82
N VAL A 58 -26.49 6.04 3.05
CA VAL A 58 -26.35 6.59 4.40
C VAL A 58 -27.72 6.82 5.04
N GLU A 59 -28.75 7.06 4.24
CA GLU A 59 -30.13 7.28 4.66
C GLU A 59 -30.71 6.02 5.31
N ASP A 60 -30.44 4.84 4.75
CA ASP A 60 -30.88 3.57 5.34
C ASP A 60 -30.10 3.28 6.63
N LEU A 61 -28.80 3.62 6.66
CA LEU A 61 -28.00 3.52 7.88
C LEU A 61 -28.54 4.46 8.98
N ALA A 62 -28.96 5.67 8.62
CA ALA A 62 -29.50 6.66 9.55
C ALA A 62 -30.84 6.21 10.16
N LYS A 63 -31.66 5.46 9.39
CA LYS A 63 -32.93 4.85 9.86
C LYS A 63 -32.74 3.58 10.69
N SER A 64 -31.54 3.01 10.74
CA SER A 64 -31.27 1.78 11.49
C SER A 64 -31.26 1.98 13.00
N ASP A 65 -31.23 0.89 13.76
CA ASP A 65 -31.16 0.92 15.23
C ASP A 65 -29.74 1.21 15.78
N CYS A 66 -28.81 1.74 14.99
CA CYS A 66 -27.49 2.12 15.50
C CYS A 66 -27.59 3.22 16.57
N ASP A 67 -26.76 3.15 17.60
CA ASP A 67 -26.59 4.20 18.62
C ASP A 67 -25.47 5.18 18.20
N VAL A 68 -24.39 4.62 17.65
CA VAL A 68 -23.20 5.34 17.21
C VAL A 68 -22.88 4.92 15.78
N VAL A 69 -22.51 5.87 14.93
CA VAL A 69 -22.03 5.61 13.57
C VAL A 69 -20.60 6.10 13.40
N HIS A 70 -19.71 5.20 12.97
CA HIS A 70 -18.37 5.57 12.53
C HIS A 70 -18.41 6.04 11.08
N VAL A 71 -17.88 7.24 10.82
CA VAL A 71 -17.86 7.84 9.48
C VAL A 71 -16.46 7.71 8.89
N LEU A 72 -16.35 6.84 7.88
CA LEU A 72 -15.09 6.36 7.28
C LEU A 72 -15.04 6.61 5.76
N VAL A 73 -15.85 7.58 5.30
CA VAL A 73 -15.92 8.01 3.90
C VAL A 73 -14.73 8.94 3.59
N PRO A 74 -14.51 9.33 2.32
CA PRO A 74 -13.51 10.35 2.02
C PRO A 74 -13.74 11.68 2.76
N PRO A 75 -12.68 12.43 3.12
CA PRO A 75 -12.80 13.62 3.99
C PRO A 75 -13.78 14.71 3.54
N PHE A 76 -13.93 14.91 2.23
CA PHE A 76 -14.86 15.90 1.68
C PHE A 76 -16.35 15.57 1.96
N LEU A 77 -16.67 14.33 2.35
CA LEU A 77 -18.03 13.88 2.70
C LEU A 77 -18.27 13.80 4.21
N HIS A 78 -17.24 13.97 5.04
CA HIS A 78 -17.33 13.75 6.49
C HIS A 78 -18.44 14.57 7.16
N LEU A 79 -18.43 15.88 6.94
CA LEU A 79 -19.34 16.80 7.65
C LEU A 79 -20.79 16.67 7.18
N GLU A 80 -21.03 16.48 5.88
CA GLU A 80 -22.37 16.24 5.33
C GLU A 80 -22.95 14.91 5.87
N THR A 81 -22.12 13.85 5.88
CA THR A 81 -22.50 12.55 6.42
C THR A 81 -22.79 12.64 7.93
N ALA A 82 -21.93 13.35 8.68
CA ALA A 82 -22.11 13.55 10.11
C ALA A 82 -23.40 14.34 10.42
N GLU A 83 -23.68 15.40 9.67
CA GLU A 83 -24.89 16.22 9.81
C GLU A 83 -26.16 15.39 9.64
N LEU A 84 -26.22 14.55 8.59
CA LEU A 84 -27.35 13.66 8.33
C LEU A 84 -27.58 12.69 9.50
N LEU A 85 -26.50 12.07 10.00
CA LEU A 85 -26.55 11.11 11.10
C LEU A 85 -26.95 11.75 12.43
N LEU A 86 -26.40 12.93 12.75
CA LEU A 86 -26.78 13.70 13.94
C LEU A 86 -28.25 14.14 13.87
N ASN A 87 -28.72 14.55 12.70
CA ASN A 87 -30.12 14.89 12.48
C ASN A 87 -31.07 13.70 12.69
N ALA A 88 -30.60 12.49 12.40
CA ALA A 88 -31.29 11.22 12.67
C ALA A 88 -31.13 10.70 14.11
N GLY A 89 -30.53 11.49 15.02
CA GLY A 89 -30.39 11.12 16.42
C GLY A 89 -29.22 10.18 16.72
N LYS A 90 -28.25 10.05 15.80
CA LYS A 90 -27.10 9.13 15.95
C LYS A 90 -25.89 9.88 16.47
N SER A 91 -25.20 9.32 17.47
CA SER A 91 -23.86 9.81 17.83
C SER A 91 -22.86 9.43 16.73
N VAL A 92 -21.83 10.24 16.53
CA VAL A 92 -20.89 10.10 15.40
C VAL A 92 -19.45 10.03 15.89
N PHE A 93 -18.69 9.09 15.32
CA PHE A 93 -17.24 9.01 15.48
C PHE A 93 -16.55 9.10 14.10
N LEU A 94 -15.99 10.26 13.80
CA LEU A 94 -15.34 10.58 12.52
C LEU A 94 -13.91 10.05 12.49
N GLU A 95 -13.47 9.56 11.33
CA GLU A 95 -12.04 9.51 11.06
C GLU A 95 -11.45 10.91 10.82
N LYS A 96 -10.13 11.04 10.98
CA LYS A 96 -9.41 12.27 10.66
C LYS A 96 -9.27 12.43 9.13
N PRO A 97 -9.19 13.68 8.61
CA PRO A 97 -9.49 14.94 9.28
C PRO A 97 -11.00 15.08 9.57
N MET A 98 -11.40 15.87 10.58
CA MET A 98 -12.82 16.08 10.91
C MET A 98 -13.62 16.64 9.72
N GLY A 99 -13.01 17.54 8.96
CA GLY A 99 -13.58 18.16 7.77
C GLY A 99 -12.54 19.01 7.06
N LEU A 100 -12.96 19.75 6.04
CA LEU A 100 -12.07 20.58 5.21
C LEU A 100 -12.15 22.08 5.53
N SER A 101 -13.00 22.46 6.48
CA SER A 101 -13.12 23.82 6.99
C SER A 101 -13.31 23.79 8.50
N SER A 102 -12.53 24.56 9.24
CA SER A 102 -12.67 24.63 10.70
C SER A 102 -13.99 25.27 11.12
N GLU A 103 -14.50 26.23 10.32
CA GLU A 103 -15.80 26.85 10.52
C GLU A 103 -16.94 25.83 10.35
N ALA A 104 -16.91 25.05 9.27
CA ALA A 104 -17.88 23.98 9.07
C ALA A 104 -17.81 22.93 10.19
N CYS A 105 -16.60 22.59 10.67
CA CYS A 105 -16.43 21.70 11.83
C CYS A 105 -17.10 22.26 13.09
N ARG A 106 -16.94 23.56 13.37
CA ARG A 106 -17.60 24.24 14.51
C ARG A 106 -19.12 24.22 14.38
N ARG A 107 -19.67 24.44 13.17
CA ARG A 107 -21.12 24.37 12.91
C ARG A 107 -21.69 22.99 13.20
N ILE A 108 -21.05 21.93 12.70
CA ILE A 108 -21.51 20.55 12.96
C ILE A 108 -21.31 20.15 14.43
N GLY A 109 -20.25 20.64 15.07
CA GLY A 109 -20.06 20.49 16.51
C GLY A 109 -21.19 21.09 17.34
N ALA A 110 -21.57 22.34 17.04
CA ALA A 110 -22.70 23.00 17.71
C ALA A 110 -24.03 22.25 17.49
N LEU A 111 -24.26 21.66 16.31
CA LEU A 111 -25.41 20.79 16.06
C LEU A 111 -25.41 19.56 16.97
N ALA A 112 -24.26 18.91 17.15
CA ALA A 112 -24.15 17.75 18.03
C ALA A 112 -24.48 18.12 19.49
N ASP A 113 -23.93 19.24 19.98
CA ASP A 113 -24.19 19.76 21.32
C ASP A 113 -25.69 20.10 21.51
N GLN A 114 -26.29 20.79 20.52
CA GLN A 114 -27.72 21.12 20.53
C GLN A 114 -28.61 19.87 20.61
N ARG A 115 -28.21 18.78 19.96
CA ARG A 115 -28.94 17.51 19.95
C ARG A 115 -28.62 16.63 21.18
N GLY A 116 -27.67 17.03 22.02
CA GLY A 116 -27.18 16.19 23.12
C GLY A 116 -26.51 14.89 22.64
N LEU A 117 -25.94 14.90 21.44
CA LEU A 117 -25.29 13.76 20.81
C LEU A 117 -23.78 13.87 20.88
N ARG A 118 -23.10 12.71 20.86
CA ARG A 118 -21.64 12.66 20.90
C ARG A 118 -21.08 12.83 19.50
N LEU A 119 -20.18 13.78 19.30
CA LEU A 119 -19.38 13.92 18.08
C LEU A 119 -17.89 13.83 18.45
N GLY A 120 -17.27 12.71 18.09
CA GLY A 120 -15.85 12.47 18.31
C GLY A 120 -15.06 12.35 17.00
N VAL A 121 -13.76 12.62 17.06
CA VAL A 121 -12.80 12.53 15.94
C VAL A 121 -11.65 11.63 16.33
N ASN A 122 -11.32 10.67 15.48
CA ASN A 122 -10.25 9.72 15.73
C ASN A 122 -8.89 10.26 15.27
N HIS A 123 -8.12 10.81 16.21
CA HIS A 123 -6.75 11.25 15.95
C HIS A 123 -5.75 10.10 16.13
N ASN A 124 -5.15 9.69 15.02
CA ASN A 124 -4.11 8.67 14.99
C ASN A 124 -2.90 9.03 15.87
N PHE A 125 -2.33 8.03 16.55
CA PHE A 125 -1.15 8.09 17.43
C PHE A 125 -1.32 8.78 18.79
N LEU A 126 -2.40 9.54 19.03
CA LEU A 126 -2.65 10.19 20.33
C LEU A 126 -2.94 9.23 21.49
N PHE A 127 -3.16 7.95 21.22
CA PHE A 127 -3.48 6.94 22.23
C PHE A 127 -2.41 5.86 22.32
N LEU A 128 -1.22 6.12 21.79
CA LEU A 128 -0.07 5.22 21.95
C LEU A 128 0.31 5.11 23.44
N PRO A 129 0.67 3.90 23.94
CA PRO A 129 1.17 3.75 25.30
C PRO A 129 2.37 4.64 25.61
N SER A 130 3.29 4.83 24.65
CA SER A 130 4.43 5.74 24.81
C SER A 130 4.03 7.20 24.86
N TYR A 131 3.07 7.61 24.04
CA TYR A 131 2.54 8.97 24.06
C TYR A 131 1.78 9.28 25.35
N GLU A 132 0.95 8.35 25.86
CA GLU A 132 0.25 8.54 27.14
C GLU A 132 1.23 8.77 28.30
N ARG A 133 2.40 8.10 28.30
CA ARG A 133 3.46 8.37 29.28
C ARG A 133 4.03 9.77 29.11
N LEU A 134 4.41 10.17 27.90
CA LEU A 134 4.91 11.52 27.62
C LEU A 134 3.90 12.60 28.04
N ARG A 135 2.64 12.43 27.62
CA ARG A 135 1.53 13.33 27.93
C ARG A 135 1.31 13.45 29.42
N ALA A 136 1.32 12.34 30.16
CA ALA A 136 1.21 12.37 31.62
C ALA A 136 2.34 13.18 32.24
N ARG A 137 3.58 13.00 31.80
CA ARG A 137 4.75 13.76 32.28
C ARG A 137 4.64 15.26 32.01
N VAL A 138 4.11 15.65 30.85
CA VAL A 138 3.81 17.06 30.54
C VAL A 138 2.68 17.59 31.44
N LYS A 139 1.56 16.87 31.53
CA LYS A 139 0.38 17.30 32.29
C LYS A 139 0.62 17.40 33.80
N THR A 140 1.45 16.53 34.38
CA THR A 140 1.82 16.62 35.80
C THR A 140 2.91 17.67 36.08
N GLY A 141 3.35 18.42 35.06
CA GLY A 141 4.46 19.38 35.18
C GLY A 141 5.83 18.73 35.39
N GLY A 142 5.94 17.41 35.18
CA GLY A 142 7.12 16.62 35.48
C GLY A 142 8.34 16.91 34.59
N LEU A 143 8.12 17.48 33.40
CA LEU A 143 9.18 17.98 32.50
C LEU A 143 9.46 19.48 32.71
N GLY A 144 8.68 20.17 33.54
CA GLY A 144 8.72 21.62 33.70
C GLY A 144 8.07 22.37 32.54
N ARG A 145 8.46 23.63 32.33
CA ARG A 145 7.91 24.48 31.27
C ARG A 145 8.50 24.12 29.92
N ILE A 146 7.66 23.82 28.93
CA ILE A 146 8.08 23.56 27.55
C ILE A 146 8.54 24.87 26.90
N ASP A 147 9.69 24.84 26.26
CA ASP A 147 10.24 25.95 25.47
C ASP A 147 10.34 25.61 23.97
N GLN A 148 10.46 24.33 23.62
CA GLN A 148 10.58 23.87 22.25
C GLN A 148 9.91 22.51 22.04
N LEU A 149 9.18 22.38 20.93
CA LEU A 149 8.58 21.14 20.47
C LEU A 149 8.91 20.92 18.99
N ASN A 150 9.61 19.83 18.67
CA ASN A 150 9.94 19.47 17.28
C ASN A 150 9.20 18.19 16.90
N CYS A 151 8.49 18.16 15.78
CA CYS A 151 7.82 16.96 15.29
C CYS A 151 8.24 16.66 13.84
N ASN A 152 8.52 15.39 13.57
CA ASN A 152 9.03 14.93 12.28
C ASN A 152 8.17 13.78 11.74
N TRP A 153 7.80 13.88 10.47
CA TRP A 153 7.14 12.82 9.70
C TRP A 153 7.88 12.59 8.40
N ASN A 154 8.80 11.63 8.38
CA ASN A 154 9.40 11.13 7.15
C ASN A 154 8.85 9.74 6.86
N TYR A 155 7.93 9.66 5.91
CA TYR A 155 7.28 8.41 5.52
C TYR A 155 6.85 8.46 4.07
N GLU A 156 7.44 7.60 3.24
CA GLU A 156 7.17 7.54 1.80
C GLU A 156 5.66 7.43 1.52
N LEU A 157 5.20 8.16 0.49
CA LEU A 157 3.85 8.03 -0.07
C LEU A 157 3.94 7.42 -1.49
N PRO A 158 3.85 6.08 -1.63
CA PRO A 158 4.02 5.39 -2.92
C PRO A 158 3.07 5.84 -4.04
N GLN A 159 1.93 6.43 -3.68
CA GLN A 159 0.91 6.95 -4.59
C GLN A 159 1.45 8.08 -5.47
N LEU A 160 2.40 8.88 -4.96
CA LEU A 160 3.03 9.94 -5.76
C LEU A 160 3.90 9.40 -6.90
N ARG A 161 4.35 8.14 -6.82
CA ARG A 161 5.13 7.49 -7.87
C ARG A 161 4.27 6.64 -8.80
N SER A 162 3.27 5.96 -8.25
CA SER A 162 2.60 4.86 -8.95
C SER A 162 1.07 4.97 -9.01
N GLY A 163 0.51 6.05 -8.46
CA GLY A 163 -0.93 6.21 -8.28
C GLY A 163 -1.51 5.29 -7.22
N PRO A 164 -2.85 5.25 -7.07
CA PRO A 164 -3.87 6.00 -7.81
C PRO A 164 -3.70 7.53 -7.63
N PHE A 165 -3.71 8.28 -8.73
CA PHE A 165 -3.58 9.74 -8.71
C PHE A 165 -4.95 10.46 -8.63
N ASP A 166 -6.04 9.72 -8.82
CA ASP A 166 -7.43 10.12 -8.54
C ASP A 166 -7.76 10.09 -7.03
N ALA A 167 -6.78 9.79 -6.17
CA ALA A 167 -6.96 9.86 -4.73
C ALA A 167 -7.22 11.30 -4.27
N TRP A 168 -8.20 11.49 -3.39
CA TRP A 168 -8.57 12.82 -2.88
C TRP A 168 -7.37 13.61 -2.31
N MET A 169 -6.45 12.96 -1.60
CA MET A 169 -5.26 13.63 -1.04
C MET A 169 -4.34 14.26 -2.09
N LEU A 170 -4.47 13.84 -3.35
CA LEU A 170 -3.71 14.34 -4.51
C LEU A 170 -4.55 15.30 -5.37
N SER A 171 -5.77 15.65 -4.93
CA SER A 171 -6.74 16.43 -5.73
C SER A 171 -6.52 17.94 -5.71
N ALA A 172 -5.66 18.43 -4.84
CA ALA A 172 -5.15 19.80 -4.81
C ALA A 172 -3.89 19.82 -3.90
N PRO A 173 -3.00 20.82 -4.04
CA PRO A 173 -1.81 20.91 -3.21
C PRO A 173 -2.09 20.91 -1.70
N ALA A 174 -3.15 21.61 -1.26
CA ALA A 174 -3.56 21.69 0.14
C ALA A 174 -4.03 20.34 0.71
N ASN A 175 -4.60 19.44 -0.10
CA ASN A 175 -5.19 18.19 0.39
C ASN A 175 -4.17 17.27 1.07
N MET A 176 -2.90 17.32 0.66
CA MET A 176 -1.83 16.59 1.34
C MET A 176 -1.64 17.03 2.80
N MET A 177 -1.74 18.33 3.06
CA MET A 177 -1.67 18.87 4.42
C MET A 177 -2.89 18.48 5.25
N PHE A 178 -4.09 18.42 4.66
CA PHE A 178 -5.28 17.95 5.36
C PHE A 178 -5.28 16.44 5.61
N GLU A 179 -4.61 15.65 4.76
CA GLU A 179 -4.47 14.21 4.97
C GLU A 179 -3.41 13.88 6.03
N LEU A 180 -2.24 14.52 5.97
CA LEU A 180 -1.09 14.16 6.80
C LEU A 180 -0.85 15.10 8.00
N GLY A 181 -1.14 16.39 7.84
CA GLY A 181 -0.97 17.42 8.87
C GLY A 181 -1.67 17.13 10.20
N PRO A 182 -2.91 16.59 10.22
CA PRO A 182 -3.59 16.23 11.45
C PRO A 182 -2.82 15.29 12.37
N HIS A 183 -1.90 14.46 11.83
CA HIS A 183 -1.06 13.57 12.65
C HIS A 183 -0.11 14.36 13.54
N LEU A 184 0.46 15.46 13.05
CA LEU A 184 1.45 16.26 13.77
C LEU A 184 0.77 17.38 14.58
N ALA A 185 -0.23 18.03 13.99
CA ALA A 185 -0.99 19.09 14.63
C ALA A 185 -1.67 18.62 15.93
N ALA A 186 -2.17 17.38 15.94
CA ALA A 186 -2.80 16.80 17.13
C ALA A 186 -1.83 16.69 18.33
N PHE A 187 -0.57 16.30 18.11
CA PHE A 187 0.43 16.26 19.19
C PHE A 187 0.73 17.66 19.73
N LEU A 188 0.92 18.62 18.83
CA LEU A 188 1.20 20.01 19.16
C LEU A 188 0.09 20.60 20.04
N LEU A 189 -1.17 20.45 19.59
CA LEU A 189 -2.33 21.03 20.26
C LEU A 189 -2.66 20.35 21.60
N ASP A 190 -2.49 19.03 21.75
CA ASP A 190 -2.73 18.34 23.03
C ASP A 190 -1.64 18.64 24.08
N LEU A 191 -0.40 18.91 23.65
CA LEU A 191 0.72 19.18 24.58
C LEU A 191 0.88 20.66 24.92
N LEU A 192 0.71 21.57 23.96
CA LEU A 192 0.87 23.02 24.16
C LEU A 192 -0.46 23.72 24.50
N GLY A 193 -1.60 23.15 24.12
CA GLY A 193 -2.92 23.73 24.27
C GLY A 193 -3.34 24.71 23.16
N GLY A 194 -2.42 25.06 22.27
CA GLY A 194 -2.61 25.97 21.13
C GLY A 194 -1.38 26.00 20.23
N ALA A 195 -1.51 26.64 19.07
CA ALA A 195 -0.45 26.73 18.08
C ALA A 195 -0.69 27.89 17.11
N ASP A 196 0.26 28.82 17.05
CA ASP A 196 0.23 29.98 16.17
C ASP A 196 1.31 29.79 15.09
N VAL A 197 0.90 29.60 13.84
CA VAL A 197 1.81 29.39 12.70
C VAL A 197 2.46 30.72 12.31
N SER A 198 3.79 30.78 12.33
CA SER A 198 4.55 31.96 11.90
C SER A 198 5.03 31.87 10.46
N ALA A 199 5.41 30.67 10.00
CA ALA A 199 5.83 30.43 8.63
C ALA A 199 5.59 28.97 8.25
N ALA A 200 5.26 28.74 6.98
CA ALA A 200 5.22 27.41 6.38
C ALA A 200 5.77 27.46 4.96
N VAL A 201 6.48 26.40 4.56
CA VAL A 201 7.02 26.28 3.20
C VAL A 201 6.74 24.88 2.67
N ALA A 202 6.09 24.79 1.52
CA ALA A 202 5.92 23.56 0.75
C ALA A 202 6.96 23.53 -0.39
N THR A 203 7.76 22.47 -0.45
CA THR A 203 8.86 22.31 -1.41
C THR A 203 8.84 20.92 -2.04
N ASN A 204 9.76 20.69 -2.97
CA ASN A 204 9.92 19.41 -3.65
C ASN A 204 8.64 18.98 -4.38
N ALA A 205 8.12 19.90 -5.20
CA ALA A 205 6.92 19.71 -5.98
C ALA A 205 7.11 18.61 -7.05
N VAL A 206 6.06 17.84 -7.27
CA VAL A 206 5.92 16.90 -8.38
C VAL A 206 4.64 17.24 -9.14
N GLU A 207 4.75 17.30 -10.47
CA GLU A 207 3.60 17.41 -11.35
C GLU A 207 2.95 16.03 -11.47
N LEU A 208 1.67 15.98 -11.14
CA LEU A 208 0.88 14.77 -11.24
C LEU A 208 0.33 14.66 -12.67
N PRO A 209 0.05 13.45 -13.16
CA PRO A 209 -0.54 13.29 -14.50
C PRO A 209 -1.97 13.80 -14.64
N THR A 210 -2.54 14.37 -13.58
CA THR A 210 -3.81 15.08 -13.54
C THR A 210 -3.64 16.59 -13.73
N ASP A 211 -2.45 17.05 -14.08
CA ASP A 211 -2.03 18.46 -14.15
C ASP A 211 -2.06 19.20 -12.80
N GLU A 212 -2.30 18.47 -11.70
CA GLU A 212 -2.20 18.98 -10.34
C GLU A 212 -0.76 18.92 -9.81
N LYS A 213 -0.48 19.74 -8.80
CA LYS A 213 0.82 19.73 -8.10
C LYS A 213 0.69 19.09 -6.74
N ALA A 214 1.65 18.24 -6.38
CA ALA A 214 1.81 17.70 -5.04
C ALA A 214 3.16 18.06 -4.45
N TYR A 215 3.20 18.50 -3.20
CA TYR A 215 4.42 18.87 -2.49
C TYR A 215 4.88 17.75 -1.57
N ARG A 216 6.09 17.23 -1.81
CA ARG A 216 6.64 16.10 -1.05
C ARG A 216 7.22 16.50 0.29
N SER A 217 7.49 17.78 0.51
CA SER A 217 8.19 18.26 1.71
C SER A 217 7.58 19.54 2.25
N TRP A 218 7.32 19.59 3.55
CA TRP A 218 6.73 20.72 4.26
C TRP A 218 7.53 21.02 5.53
N SER A 219 7.82 22.29 5.74
CA SER A 219 8.46 22.80 6.96
C SER A 219 7.59 23.90 7.55
N VAL A 220 7.23 23.76 8.83
CA VAL A 220 6.37 24.71 9.55
C VAL A 220 7.09 25.19 10.81
N LEU A 221 7.03 26.50 11.05
CA LEU A 221 7.56 27.17 12.23
C LEU A 221 6.43 27.95 12.90
N GLY A 222 6.40 27.92 14.24
CA GLY A 222 5.45 28.70 15.00
C GLY A 222 5.75 28.70 16.48
N GLY A 223 4.77 29.17 17.26
CA GLY A 223 4.87 29.17 18.71
C GLY A 223 3.51 29.10 19.38
N HIS A 224 3.52 28.93 20.69
CA HIS A 224 2.37 29.15 21.54
C HIS A 224 2.84 29.52 22.94
N ARG A 225 2.41 30.68 23.44
CA ARG A 225 2.94 31.26 24.70
C ARG A 225 4.46 31.38 24.64
N ALA A 226 5.18 30.80 25.60
CA ALA A 226 6.65 30.82 25.64
C ALA A 226 7.31 29.66 24.85
N ALA A 227 6.52 28.74 24.30
CA ALA A 227 7.04 27.60 23.55
C ALA A 227 7.12 27.90 22.06
N THR A 228 8.18 27.44 21.42
CA THR A 228 8.34 27.42 19.96
C THR A 228 8.10 26.01 19.44
N PHE A 229 7.66 25.88 18.18
CA PHE A 229 7.58 24.58 17.54
C PHE A 229 8.10 24.57 16.11
N THR A 230 8.56 23.40 15.69
CA THR A 230 8.89 23.11 14.29
C THR A 230 8.23 21.81 13.86
N LEU A 231 7.58 21.80 12.70
CA LEU A 231 7.09 20.56 12.08
C LEU A 231 7.81 20.34 10.75
N SER A 232 8.28 19.11 10.55
CA SER A 232 8.86 18.66 9.29
C SER A 232 8.08 17.46 8.78
N LEU A 233 7.61 17.54 7.54
CA LEU A 233 6.90 16.45 6.88
C LEU A 233 7.55 16.18 5.53
N SER A 234 7.94 14.94 5.28
CA SER A 234 8.41 14.46 3.99
C SER A 234 7.76 13.14 3.59
N THR A 235 7.30 13.07 2.34
CA THR A 235 6.80 11.86 1.69
C THR A 235 7.78 11.27 0.69
N THR A 236 9.03 11.77 0.67
CA THR A 236 10.09 11.23 -0.16
C THR A 236 10.48 9.81 0.26
N ARG A 237 11.03 9.05 -0.69
CA ARG A 237 11.62 7.74 -0.39
C ARG A 237 12.78 7.90 0.59
N GLY A 238 12.87 7.00 1.56
CA GLY A 238 13.93 7.02 2.57
C GLY A 238 13.62 6.12 3.76
N GLN A 239 14.53 6.11 4.73
CA GLN A 239 14.30 5.41 6.00
C GLN A 239 13.11 6.07 6.71
N PRO A 240 12.06 5.32 7.07
CA PRO A 240 10.98 5.84 7.90
C PRO A 240 11.51 6.41 9.21
N ASP A 241 11.20 7.68 9.45
CA ASP A 241 11.62 8.42 10.63
C ASP A 241 10.49 9.31 11.14
N ARG A 242 9.92 8.96 12.29
CA ARG A 242 8.67 9.55 12.80
C ARG A 242 8.76 9.74 14.30
N TRP A 243 8.98 10.98 14.73
CA TRP A 243 9.24 11.28 16.13
C TRP A 243 8.80 12.68 16.54
N LEU A 244 8.71 12.88 17.85
CA LEU A 244 8.45 14.13 18.54
C LEU A 244 9.52 14.32 19.62
N ARG A 245 10.09 15.52 19.72
CA ARG A 245 11.01 15.94 20.80
C ARG A 245 10.43 17.13 21.53
N ILE A 246 10.52 17.12 22.85
CA ILE A 246 10.21 18.25 23.72
C ILE A 246 11.47 18.66 24.46
N ARG A 247 11.77 19.95 24.47
CA ARG A 247 12.71 20.57 25.42
C ARG A 247 11.90 21.38 26.42
N ALA A 248 12.22 21.18 27.69
CA ALA A 248 11.56 21.83 28.80
C ALA A 248 12.55 22.13 29.93
N SER A 249 12.14 22.95 30.89
CA SER A 249 13.02 23.44 31.96
C SER A 249 13.60 22.36 32.87
N GLY A 250 12.95 21.19 32.97
CA GLY A 250 13.41 20.05 33.78
C GLY A 250 14.10 18.95 32.98
N GLY A 251 14.25 19.11 31.66
CA GLY A 251 14.86 18.10 30.80
C GLY A 251 14.28 18.08 29.39
N SER A 252 14.64 17.05 28.63
CA SER A 252 14.10 16.77 27.31
C SER A 252 13.43 15.41 27.26
N ALA A 253 12.49 15.24 26.33
CA ALA A 253 11.80 13.99 26.13
C ALA A 253 11.67 13.69 24.64
N GLN A 254 11.89 12.43 24.25
CA GLN A 254 11.80 11.98 22.87
C GLN A 254 10.79 10.86 22.77
N LEU A 255 9.90 10.97 21.79
CA LEU A 255 8.93 9.95 21.40
C LEU A 255 9.17 9.56 19.93
N ASP A 256 9.51 8.31 19.66
CA ASP A 256 9.42 7.70 18.34
C ASP A 256 8.05 7.02 18.24
N PHE A 257 7.06 7.76 17.73
CA PHE A 257 5.70 7.25 17.55
C PHE A 257 5.59 6.28 16.36
N GLY A 258 6.59 6.26 15.47
CA GLY A 258 6.71 5.25 14.42
C GLY A 258 7.02 3.85 14.97
N ARG A 259 7.67 3.76 16.13
CA ARG A 259 8.08 2.52 16.80
C ARG A 259 7.47 2.33 18.20
N ASP A 260 6.70 3.30 18.71
CA ASP A 260 6.10 3.31 20.06
C ASP A 260 7.17 3.32 21.19
N PHE A 261 8.28 4.05 20.97
CA PHE A 261 9.36 4.21 21.94
C PHE A 261 9.41 5.61 22.54
N TYR A 262 9.72 5.69 23.83
CA TYR A 262 9.79 6.95 24.57
C TYR A 262 10.91 6.89 25.61
N TRP A 263 11.66 7.99 25.74
CA TRP A 263 12.66 8.18 26.79
C TRP A 263 12.78 9.67 27.17
N GLU A 264 13.28 9.90 28.39
CA GLU A 264 13.53 11.22 28.97
C GLU A 264 15.03 11.41 29.24
N GLU A 265 15.48 12.65 29.10
CA GLU A 265 16.81 13.14 29.46
C GLU A 265 16.61 14.22 30.53
N GLY A 266 16.94 13.92 31.79
CA GLY A 266 16.79 14.88 32.89
C GLY A 266 17.89 15.93 32.92
N THR A 267 17.66 17.05 33.61
CA THR A 267 18.72 17.97 34.04
C THR A 267 19.49 17.36 35.22
N GLU A 268 20.79 17.11 35.06
CA GLU A 268 21.58 16.45 36.11
C GLU A 268 22.11 17.38 37.22
N THR A 269 22.39 16.75 38.35
CA THR A 269 22.81 17.33 39.63
C THR A 269 24.33 17.22 39.81
N ALA A 270 25.04 18.32 39.54
CA ALA A 270 26.29 18.75 40.19
C ALA A 270 27.66 18.09 39.85
N ASN A 271 27.84 17.12 38.94
CA ASN A 271 29.21 16.64 38.56
C ASN A 271 29.43 16.39 37.05
N PRO A 272 29.95 17.41 36.31
CA PRO A 272 30.12 17.37 34.85
C PRO A 272 30.93 16.20 34.28
N ILE A 273 31.80 15.56 35.08
CA ILE A 273 32.69 14.49 34.62
C ILE A 273 31.94 13.17 34.40
N PHE A 274 30.97 12.86 35.27
CA PHE A 274 30.22 11.60 35.22
C PHE A 274 28.85 11.74 34.59
N ASP A 275 28.37 12.97 34.44
CA ASP A 275 27.05 13.31 33.95
C ASP A 275 26.76 12.68 32.56
N ALA A 276 27.65 12.86 31.59
CA ALA A 276 27.47 12.29 30.25
C ALA A 276 27.32 10.75 30.25
N PHE A 277 28.06 10.05 31.11
CA PHE A 277 27.95 8.59 31.24
C PHE A 277 26.64 8.17 31.93
N ALA A 278 26.23 8.90 32.97
CA ALA A 278 24.99 8.64 33.69
C ALA A 278 23.75 8.87 32.80
N VAL A 279 23.71 9.96 32.03
CA VAL A 279 22.68 10.22 31.01
C VAL A 279 22.64 9.09 29.98
N ALA A 280 23.78 8.75 29.37
CA ALA A 280 23.84 7.70 28.35
C ALA A 280 23.36 6.33 28.90
N ARG A 281 23.76 5.98 30.13
CA ARG A 281 23.31 4.75 30.80
C ARG A 281 21.81 4.79 31.12
N SER A 282 21.28 5.94 31.53
CA SER A 282 19.84 6.13 31.79
C SER A 282 19.03 5.94 30.51
N ILE A 283 19.40 6.63 29.42
CA ILE A 283 18.76 6.49 28.10
C ILE A 283 18.84 5.03 27.62
N GLY A 284 20.01 4.40 27.72
CA GLY A 284 20.21 2.99 27.36
C GLY A 284 19.31 2.04 28.17
N GLY A 285 19.15 2.30 29.47
CA GLY A 285 18.24 1.56 30.35
C GLY A 285 16.77 1.74 29.98
N GLN A 286 16.34 2.97 29.69
CA GLN A 286 14.96 3.28 29.28
C GLN A 286 14.61 2.63 27.93
N THR A 287 15.47 2.82 26.92
CA THR A 287 15.30 2.24 25.58
C THR A 287 15.37 0.72 25.60
N GLY A 288 16.28 0.12 26.37
CA GLY A 288 16.36 -1.33 26.56
C GLY A 288 15.12 -1.95 27.21
N LYS A 289 14.54 -1.28 28.21
CA LYS A 289 13.26 -1.66 28.82
C LYS A 289 12.11 -1.57 27.82
N ALA A 290 12.02 -0.46 27.09
CA ALA A 290 10.98 -0.24 26.08
C ALA A 290 11.06 -1.30 24.95
N ALA A 291 12.26 -1.60 24.45
CA ALA A 291 12.50 -2.63 23.44
C ALA A 291 12.10 -4.04 23.95
N THR A 292 12.37 -4.33 25.23
CA THR A 292 11.99 -5.62 25.83
C THR A 292 10.47 -5.76 25.92
N LEU A 293 9.76 -4.69 26.29
CA LEU A 293 8.30 -4.65 26.36
C LEU A 293 7.67 -4.76 24.97
N ASP A 294 8.16 -4.00 23.98
CA ASP A 294 7.69 -4.07 22.59
C ASP A 294 7.89 -5.47 22.02
N ARG A 295 9.07 -6.08 22.21
CA ARG A 295 9.33 -7.47 21.79
C ARG A 295 8.32 -8.44 22.39
N ARG A 296 8.08 -8.36 23.72
CA ARG A 296 7.09 -9.20 24.39
C ARG A 296 5.71 -8.98 23.80
N ARG A 297 5.30 -7.73 23.63
CA ARG A 297 3.98 -7.36 23.10
C ARG A 297 3.78 -7.83 21.67
N ARG A 298 4.75 -7.67 20.77
CA ARG A 298 4.66 -8.17 19.39
C ARG A 298 4.60 -9.69 19.33
N VAL A 299 5.38 -10.39 20.17
CA VAL A 299 5.29 -11.86 20.29
C VAL A 299 3.92 -12.28 20.80
N PHE A 300 3.42 -11.65 21.87
CA PHE A 300 2.09 -11.92 22.40
C PHE A 300 0.97 -11.59 21.40
N ALA A 301 1.07 -10.48 20.66
CA ALA A 301 0.11 -10.10 19.63
C ALA A 301 0.08 -11.12 18.49
N ALA A 302 1.26 -11.52 18.00
CA ALA A 302 1.41 -12.59 17.02
C ALA A 302 0.82 -13.92 17.51
N LEU A 303 0.97 -14.25 18.80
CA LEU A 303 0.44 -15.47 19.40
C LEU A 303 -1.09 -15.42 19.61
N ARG A 304 -1.63 -14.30 20.10
CA ARG A 304 -3.06 -14.15 20.43
C ARG A 304 -3.94 -13.79 19.23
N LYS A 305 -3.40 -13.75 18.01
CA LYS A 305 -4.09 -13.21 16.83
C LYS A 305 -4.55 -11.75 17.05
N SER A 306 -3.91 -11.02 17.97
CA SER A 306 -4.23 -9.63 18.23
C SER A 306 -3.55 -8.76 17.18
N LEU A 307 -4.28 -7.78 16.66
CA LEU A 307 -3.81 -6.87 15.60
C LEU A 307 -2.84 -5.80 16.10
N ALA A 308 -2.58 -5.78 17.41
CA ALA A 308 -1.67 -4.88 18.10
C ALA A 308 -0.17 -5.18 17.82
N SER A 309 0.21 -5.46 16.57
CA SER A 309 1.61 -5.65 16.18
C SER A 309 2.27 -4.36 15.67
N GLU A 310 1.46 -3.39 15.23
CA GLU A 310 1.92 -2.10 14.69
C GLU A 310 1.41 -0.94 15.55
N PRO A 311 2.23 0.10 15.81
CA PRO A 311 1.85 1.26 16.61
C PRO A 311 0.55 1.93 16.17
N PHE A 312 0.36 2.09 14.85
CA PHE A 312 -0.88 2.64 14.28
C PHE A 312 -2.13 1.87 14.74
N THR A 313 -2.11 0.53 14.60
CA THR A 313 -3.29 -0.29 14.94
C THR A 313 -3.54 -0.31 16.45
N GLU A 314 -2.48 -0.28 17.27
CA GLU A 314 -2.66 -0.12 18.72
C GLU A 314 -3.34 1.18 19.07
N SER A 315 -2.87 2.29 18.49
CA SER A 315 -3.44 3.59 18.79
C SER A 315 -4.92 3.63 18.40
N MET A 316 -5.30 3.00 17.28
CA MET A 316 -6.69 2.82 16.87
C MET A 316 -7.51 2.05 17.91
N LEU A 317 -7.01 0.88 18.35
CA LEU A 317 -7.68 0.04 19.35
C LEU A 317 -7.94 0.82 20.64
N ARG A 318 -6.93 1.56 21.13
CA ARG A 318 -7.02 2.35 22.36
C ARG A 318 -7.91 3.58 22.22
N SER A 319 -7.82 4.26 21.08
CA SER A 319 -8.65 5.42 20.76
C SER A 319 -10.14 5.05 20.79
N VAL A 320 -10.51 4.00 20.05
CA VAL A 320 -11.89 3.51 20.01
C VAL A 320 -12.33 3.00 21.38
N ALA A 321 -11.52 2.19 22.05
CA ALA A 321 -11.84 1.73 23.41
C ALA A 321 -12.09 2.90 24.37
N ARG A 322 -11.29 3.97 24.29
CA ARG A 322 -11.47 5.18 25.11
C ARG A 322 -12.77 5.90 24.78
N PHE A 323 -13.15 6.01 23.52
CA PHE A 323 -14.43 6.60 23.11
C PHE A 323 -15.64 5.85 23.67
N TYR A 324 -15.56 4.51 23.78
CA TYR A 324 -16.67 3.68 24.31
C TYR A 324 -16.62 3.47 25.83
N ALA A 325 -15.49 3.74 26.49
CA ALA A 325 -15.32 3.48 27.93
C ALA A 325 -16.06 4.45 28.86
N SER A 326 -16.47 5.62 28.36
CA SER A 326 -17.13 6.67 29.15
C SER A 326 -18.23 7.34 28.33
N PRO A 327 -19.34 7.78 28.95
CA PRO A 327 -20.30 8.69 28.33
C PRO A 327 -19.66 10.03 27.93
N GLU A 328 -18.77 10.55 28.79
CA GLU A 328 -17.99 11.76 28.50
C GLU A 328 -16.93 11.48 27.43
N ILE A 329 -16.82 12.38 26.47
CA ILE A 329 -15.83 12.29 25.39
C ILE A 329 -14.49 12.78 25.91
N ASP A 330 -13.40 12.04 25.64
CA ASP A 330 -12.03 12.50 25.94
C ASP A 330 -11.75 13.79 25.15
N ASP A 331 -11.11 14.80 25.75
CA ASP A 331 -10.81 16.08 25.09
C ASP A 331 -10.16 15.92 23.71
N ARG A 332 -9.32 14.88 23.54
CA ARG A 332 -8.62 14.59 22.27
C ARG A 332 -9.53 14.02 21.19
N HIS A 333 -10.67 13.45 21.58
CA HIS A 333 -11.72 13.01 20.65
C HIS A 333 -12.72 14.12 20.39
N HIS A 334 -12.92 15.06 21.32
CA HIS A 334 -13.98 16.04 21.22
C HIS A 334 -13.92 16.85 19.92
N TRP A 335 -15.07 17.12 19.30
CA TRP A 335 -15.17 17.82 18.02
C TRP A 335 -14.43 19.17 18.01
N SER A 336 -14.40 19.87 19.15
CA SER A 336 -13.71 21.16 19.27
C SER A 336 -12.20 21.04 19.13
N PHE A 337 -11.61 19.91 19.55
CA PHE A 337 -10.20 19.61 19.31
C PHE A 337 -9.96 19.31 17.82
N GLY A 338 -10.85 18.52 17.20
CA GLY A 338 -10.83 18.27 15.76
C GLY A 338 -10.88 19.57 14.95
N ALA A 339 -11.75 20.52 15.29
CA ALA A 339 -11.85 21.81 14.63
C ALA A 339 -10.56 22.66 14.76
N LYS A 340 -9.87 22.61 15.91
CA LYS A 340 -8.57 23.28 16.09
C LYS A 340 -7.48 22.65 15.23
N VAL A 341 -7.49 21.33 15.07
CA VAL A 341 -6.58 20.62 14.17
C VAL A 341 -6.80 21.06 12.71
N ILE A 342 -8.05 21.23 12.29
CA ILE A 342 -8.36 21.74 10.95
C ILE A 342 -7.93 23.19 10.78
N GLN A 343 -8.17 24.04 11.77
CA GLN A 343 -7.69 25.44 11.75
C GLN A 343 -6.18 25.50 11.56
N PHE A 344 -5.43 24.67 12.29
CA PHE A 344 -3.98 24.61 12.11
C PHE A 344 -3.58 24.22 10.68
N CYS A 345 -4.27 23.27 10.05
CA CYS A 345 -4.02 22.91 8.65
C CYS A 345 -4.36 24.05 7.69
N GLU A 346 -5.44 24.79 7.91
CA GLU A 346 -5.79 26.01 7.16
C GLU A 346 -4.67 27.05 7.27
N ASP A 347 -4.19 27.32 8.49
CA ASP A 347 -3.14 28.30 8.76
C ASP A 347 -1.81 27.92 8.08
N VAL A 348 -1.44 26.64 8.09
CA VAL A 348 -0.26 26.12 7.38
C VAL A 348 -0.41 26.28 5.87
N CYS A 349 -1.56 25.93 5.30
CA CYS A 349 -1.80 26.07 3.87
C CYS A 349 -1.78 27.53 3.42
N GLY A 350 -2.35 28.43 4.24
CA GLY A 350 -2.31 29.88 4.04
C GLY A 350 -0.90 30.43 4.07
N ALA A 351 -0.10 30.06 5.08
CA ALA A 351 1.29 30.49 5.20
C ALA A 351 2.20 29.94 4.08
N ALA A 352 1.91 28.73 3.58
CA ALA A 352 2.67 28.11 2.48
C ALA A 352 2.20 28.54 1.07
N GLY A 353 1.07 29.23 0.95
CA GLY A 353 0.52 29.65 -0.35
C GLY A 353 0.00 28.48 -1.20
N THR A 354 -0.56 27.44 -0.58
CA THR A 354 -0.96 26.19 -1.27
C THR A 354 -2.46 26.12 -1.63
N GLY A 355 -3.19 27.20 -1.36
CA GLY A 355 -4.62 27.32 -1.65
C GLY A 355 -5.52 26.57 -0.66
N GLU A 356 -6.78 26.42 -1.04
CA GLU A 356 -7.79 25.69 -0.28
C GLU A 356 -7.88 24.22 -0.70
N PRO A 357 -8.29 23.31 0.20
CA PRO A 357 -8.47 21.92 -0.16
C PRO A 357 -9.64 21.72 -1.13
N SER A 358 -9.45 20.86 -2.14
CA SER A 358 -10.51 20.47 -3.06
C SER A 358 -11.55 19.57 -2.38
N THR A 359 -12.83 19.86 -2.62
CA THR A 359 -13.98 19.07 -2.17
C THR A 359 -14.38 17.97 -3.15
N ARG A 360 -13.71 17.86 -4.30
CA ARG A 360 -14.03 16.88 -5.34
C ARG A 360 -12.79 16.01 -5.61
N PRO A 361 -12.95 14.69 -5.76
CA PRO A 361 -11.92 13.88 -6.40
C PRO A 361 -11.64 14.45 -7.80
N ILE A 362 -10.38 14.43 -8.24
CA ILE A 362 -10.08 14.79 -9.63
C ILE A 362 -10.82 13.83 -10.56
N ALA A 363 -11.68 14.39 -11.41
CA ALA A 363 -12.19 13.69 -12.57
C ALA A 363 -11.08 13.69 -13.62
N ILE A 364 -10.43 12.53 -13.80
CA ILE A 364 -9.41 12.40 -14.85
C ILE A 364 -10.17 12.41 -16.18
N GLN A 365 -9.94 13.44 -17.00
CA GLN A 365 -10.48 13.49 -18.35
C GLN A 365 -9.95 12.28 -19.12
N THR A 366 -10.86 11.39 -19.51
CA THR A 366 -10.54 10.09 -20.12
C THR A 366 -11.02 10.01 -21.57
N GLU A 367 -11.54 11.10 -22.12
CA GLU A 367 -12.25 11.09 -23.39
C GLU A 367 -11.33 11.47 -24.55
N GLY A 368 -10.39 10.58 -24.85
CA GLY A 368 -10.07 10.31 -26.25
C GLY A 368 -10.92 9.13 -26.67
N LYS A 369 -11.96 9.32 -27.47
CA LYS A 369 -12.55 8.15 -28.17
C LYS A 369 -11.41 7.46 -28.93
N PRO A 370 -11.26 6.14 -28.81
CA PRO A 370 -10.23 5.44 -29.58
C PRO A 370 -10.49 5.74 -31.06
N ILE A 371 -9.44 6.19 -31.76
CA ILE A 371 -9.51 6.50 -33.20
C ILE A 371 -9.78 5.22 -34.02
N ILE A 372 -9.46 4.06 -33.45
CA ILE A 372 -9.57 2.74 -34.05
C ILE A 372 -10.40 1.85 -33.12
N GLU A 373 -11.44 1.21 -33.66
CA GLU A 373 -12.28 0.27 -32.91
C GLU A 373 -11.44 -0.85 -32.28
N PRO A 374 -11.58 -1.12 -30.97
CA PRO A 374 -10.73 -2.10 -30.30
C PRO A 374 -10.93 -3.53 -30.78
N SER A 375 -9.83 -4.18 -31.16
CA SER A 375 -9.77 -5.61 -31.50
C SER A 375 -8.94 -6.41 -30.49
N VAL A 376 -8.23 -5.72 -29.58
CA VAL A 376 -7.38 -6.32 -28.54
C VAL A 376 -7.82 -5.87 -27.16
N LEU A 377 -7.96 -6.83 -26.23
CA LEU A 377 -8.20 -6.57 -24.81
C LEU A 377 -6.95 -6.83 -23.99
N VAL A 378 -6.50 -5.84 -23.21
CA VAL A 378 -5.36 -5.98 -22.28
C VAL A 378 -5.84 -5.89 -20.83
N VAL A 379 -5.87 -7.04 -20.16
CA VAL A 379 -6.18 -7.10 -18.72
C VAL A 379 -4.89 -6.94 -17.93
N GLY A 380 -4.82 -5.91 -17.08
CA GLY A 380 -3.57 -5.52 -16.41
C GLY A 380 -2.69 -4.58 -17.25
N GLY A 381 -3.29 -3.88 -18.23
CA GLY A 381 -2.60 -2.93 -19.10
C GLY A 381 -1.90 -1.79 -18.35
N THR A 382 -2.41 -1.38 -17.19
CA THR A 382 -1.81 -0.29 -16.39
C THR A 382 -0.54 -0.69 -15.64
N GLY A 383 -0.16 -1.97 -15.65
CA GLY A 383 1.04 -2.48 -15.00
C GLY A 383 2.32 -2.28 -15.82
N PHE A 384 3.47 -2.64 -15.24
CA PHE A 384 4.81 -2.41 -15.82
C PHE A 384 4.96 -2.95 -17.25
N ILE A 385 4.65 -4.24 -17.48
CA ILE A 385 4.68 -4.85 -18.82
C ILE A 385 3.53 -4.34 -19.69
N GLY A 386 2.35 -4.18 -19.09
CA GLY A 386 1.12 -3.79 -19.80
C GLY A 386 1.25 -2.45 -20.52
N ARG A 387 1.84 -1.44 -19.87
CA ARG A 387 1.99 -0.11 -20.48
C ARG A 387 2.82 -0.15 -21.76
N ARG A 388 3.92 -0.90 -21.74
CA ARG A 388 4.80 -1.09 -22.90
C ARG A 388 4.12 -1.88 -24.01
N LEU A 389 3.33 -2.91 -23.66
CA LEU A 389 2.55 -3.66 -24.63
C LEU A 389 1.49 -2.78 -25.31
N VAL A 390 0.71 -2.04 -24.53
CA VAL A 390 -0.33 -1.15 -25.08
C VAL A 390 0.29 -0.11 -26.01
N ALA A 391 1.41 0.52 -25.61
CA ALA A 391 2.15 1.45 -26.47
C ALA A 391 2.56 0.81 -27.80
N LYS A 392 3.18 -0.39 -27.76
CA LYS A 392 3.57 -1.09 -28.99
C LYS A 392 2.39 -1.47 -29.88
N LEU A 393 1.24 -1.85 -29.31
CA LEU A 393 0.05 -2.19 -30.09
C LEU A 393 -0.54 -0.93 -30.75
N VAL A 394 -0.62 0.17 -30.02
CA VAL A 394 -1.08 1.47 -30.54
C VAL A 394 -0.17 2.00 -31.64
N GLU A 395 1.16 1.91 -31.46
CA GLU A 395 2.15 2.29 -32.49
C GLU A 395 1.98 1.49 -33.79
N LYS A 396 1.49 0.24 -33.69
CA LYS A 396 1.16 -0.61 -34.85
C LYS A 396 -0.20 -0.30 -35.48
N GLY A 397 -0.94 0.71 -34.98
CA GLY A 397 -2.28 1.05 -35.45
C GLY A 397 -3.35 0.04 -35.03
N ILE A 398 -3.14 -0.70 -33.93
CA ILE A 398 -4.12 -1.65 -33.42
C ILE A 398 -5.02 -0.95 -32.40
N GLY A 399 -6.33 -1.11 -32.53
CA GLY A 399 -7.30 -0.64 -31.54
C GLY A 399 -7.20 -1.46 -30.24
N VAL A 400 -6.91 -0.80 -29.13
CA VAL A 400 -6.70 -1.45 -27.82
C VAL A 400 -7.77 -1.03 -26.82
N ARG A 401 -8.35 -2.02 -26.15
CA ARG A 401 -9.16 -1.85 -24.94
C ARG A 401 -8.38 -2.32 -23.73
N VAL A 402 -8.36 -1.53 -22.65
CA VAL A 402 -7.75 -1.89 -21.37
C VAL A 402 -8.83 -2.06 -20.31
N LEU A 403 -8.88 -3.25 -19.69
CA LEU A 403 -9.73 -3.50 -18.53
C LEU A 403 -9.00 -3.11 -17.25
N SER A 404 -9.48 -2.07 -16.56
CA SER A 404 -8.86 -1.53 -15.34
C SER A 404 -9.87 -1.34 -14.20
N ARG A 405 -9.41 -1.52 -12.96
CA ARG A 405 -10.23 -1.28 -11.75
C ARG A 405 -10.39 0.21 -11.42
N SER A 406 -9.47 1.04 -11.90
CA SER A 406 -9.52 2.50 -11.75
C SER A 406 -9.38 3.07 -13.15
N ARG A 407 -10.44 3.75 -13.59
CA ARG A 407 -10.46 4.49 -14.84
C ARG A 407 -9.41 5.61 -14.83
N GLY A 408 -9.25 6.26 -13.68
CA GLY A 408 -8.26 7.31 -13.46
C GLY A 408 -6.82 6.86 -13.66
N ALA A 409 -6.40 5.79 -12.97
CA ALA A 409 -5.05 5.25 -13.11
C ALA A 409 -4.75 4.76 -14.54
N ALA A 410 -5.77 4.30 -15.27
CA ALA A 410 -5.63 3.90 -16.67
C ALA A 410 -5.49 5.10 -17.60
N ALA A 411 -6.29 6.14 -17.43
CA ALA A 411 -6.24 7.34 -18.25
C ALA A 411 -4.89 8.04 -18.18
N ILE A 412 -4.32 8.07 -16.99
CA ILE A 412 -2.96 8.58 -16.77
C ILE A 412 -1.91 7.72 -17.46
N ALA A 413 -2.02 6.40 -17.31
CA ALA A 413 -1.06 5.48 -17.91
C ALA A 413 -1.04 5.56 -19.45
N PHE A 414 -2.13 6.04 -20.05
CA PHE A 414 -2.34 6.13 -21.50
C PHE A 414 -2.70 7.54 -21.96
N ALA A 415 -2.29 8.58 -21.21
CA ALA A 415 -2.61 9.96 -21.54
C ALA A 415 -2.08 10.29 -22.94
N GLY A 416 -2.95 10.86 -23.79
CA GLY A 416 -2.63 11.16 -25.19
C GLY A 416 -2.59 9.96 -26.13
N MET A 417 -2.89 8.74 -25.67
CA MET A 417 -2.92 7.54 -26.50
C MET A 417 -4.37 7.16 -26.88
N PRO A 418 -4.63 6.70 -28.12
CA PRO A 418 -5.96 6.29 -28.57
C PRO A 418 -6.34 4.89 -28.04
N VAL A 419 -6.61 4.78 -26.74
CA VAL A 419 -6.93 3.53 -26.03
C VAL A 419 -8.31 3.61 -25.40
N GLU A 420 -9.13 2.58 -25.58
CA GLU A 420 -10.41 2.48 -24.86
C GLU A 420 -10.17 1.98 -23.43
N ILE A 421 -10.68 2.69 -22.43
CA ILE A 421 -10.60 2.27 -21.03
C ILE A 421 -11.97 1.71 -20.62
N HIS A 422 -12.01 0.40 -20.35
CA HIS A 422 -13.16 -0.25 -19.78
C HIS A 422 -12.96 -0.40 -18.27
N GLU A 423 -13.79 0.28 -17.48
CA GLU A 423 -13.73 0.19 -16.02
C GLU A 423 -14.42 -1.07 -15.52
N GLY A 424 -13.70 -1.89 -14.75
CA GLY A 424 -14.26 -3.11 -14.20
C GLY A 424 -13.25 -3.95 -13.43
N PHE A 425 -13.77 -4.72 -12.48
CA PHE A 425 -13.00 -5.82 -11.91
C PHE A 425 -13.11 -7.03 -12.84
N HIS A 426 -11.96 -7.55 -13.28
CA HIS A 426 -11.90 -8.67 -14.22
C HIS A 426 -12.47 -10.01 -13.69
N GLY A 427 -12.72 -10.13 -12.38
CA GLY A 427 -13.49 -11.26 -11.83
C GLY A 427 -14.99 -11.02 -11.76
N SER A 428 -15.49 -9.86 -12.22
CA SER A 428 -16.93 -9.62 -12.40
C SER A 428 -17.35 -10.12 -13.78
N ARG A 429 -18.29 -11.07 -13.84
CA ARG A 429 -18.73 -11.64 -15.11
C ARG A 429 -19.34 -10.59 -16.04
N ASP A 430 -20.15 -9.67 -15.51
CA ASP A 430 -20.79 -8.63 -16.32
C ASP A 430 -19.76 -7.65 -16.92
N ALA A 431 -18.77 -7.24 -16.12
CA ALA A 431 -17.72 -6.35 -16.60
C ALA A 431 -16.77 -7.06 -17.57
N ALA A 432 -16.47 -8.34 -17.33
CA ALA A 432 -15.72 -9.16 -18.28
C ALA A 432 -16.49 -9.28 -19.59
N LYS A 433 -17.75 -9.72 -19.58
CA LYS A 433 -18.58 -9.86 -20.78
C LYS A 433 -18.65 -8.59 -21.62
N ALA A 434 -18.88 -7.43 -20.99
CA ALA A 434 -18.93 -6.15 -21.69
C ALA A 434 -17.59 -5.77 -22.34
N ALA A 435 -16.46 -6.10 -21.70
CA ALA A 435 -15.14 -5.79 -22.21
C ALA A 435 -14.74 -6.61 -23.46
N PHE A 436 -15.40 -7.74 -23.74
CA PHE A 436 -15.05 -8.65 -24.84
C PHE A 436 -15.75 -8.34 -26.17
N ALA A 437 -16.70 -7.39 -26.20
CA ALA A 437 -17.39 -7.02 -27.44
C ALA A 437 -16.40 -6.52 -28.51
N GLY A 438 -16.38 -7.16 -29.69
CA GLY A 438 -15.48 -6.79 -30.80
C GLY A 438 -14.02 -7.26 -30.67
N ILE A 439 -13.68 -7.99 -29.59
CA ILE A 439 -12.31 -8.38 -29.30
C ILE A 439 -11.95 -9.72 -29.95
N GLY A 440 -10.85 -9.74 -30.72
CA GLY A 440 -10.27 -10.95 -31.31
C GLY A 440 -9.11 -11.54 -30.49
N THR A 441 -8.32 -10.70 -29.82
CA THR A 441 -7.14 -11.13 -29.04
C THR A 441 -7.19 -10.61 -27.61
N VAL A 442 -6.83 -11.46 -26.64
CA VAL A 442 -6.78 -11.10 -25.22
C VAL A 442 -5.38 -11.30 -24.66
N TYR A 443 -4.88 -10.30 -23.96
CA TYR A 443 -3.68 -10.36 -23.13
C TYR A 443 -4.04 -10.33 -21.65
N HIS A 444 -3.76 -11.41 -20.94
CA HIS A 444 -3.97 -11.49 -19.50
C HIS A 444 -2.63 -11.34 -18.75
N LEU A 445 -2.38 -10.12 -18.27
CA LEU A 445 -1.18 -9.69 -17.53
C LEU A 445 -1.47 -9.42 -16.04
N ALA A 446 -2.71 -9.57 -15.61
CA ALA A 446 -3.11 -9.24 -14.24
C ALA A 446 -2.38 -10.12 -13.21
N LYS A 447 -2.14 -9.54 -12.04
CA LYS A 447 -1.61 -10.22 -10.87
C LYS A 447 -2.41 -9.85 -9.62
N CYS A 448 -2.46 -10.76 -8.67
CA CYS A 448 -2.98 -10.53 -7.33
C CYS A 448 -1.84 -10.50 -6.31
N GLU A 449 -2.01 -9.69 -5.26
CA GLU A 449 -1.20 -9.74 -4.06
C GLU A 449 -2.09 -10.07 -2.87
N GLY A 450 -1.77 -11.15 -2.17
CA GLY A 450 -2.59 -11.71 -1.10
C GLY A 450 -1.76 -12.13 0.11
N LYS A 451 -2.39 -12.14 1.30
CA LYS A 451 -1.75 -12.59 2.54
C LYS A 451 -1.98 -14.08 2.81
N GLY A 452 -2.98 -14.67 2.17
CA GLY A 452 -3.33 -16.10 2.25
C GLY A 452 -3.69 -16.68 0.88
N TRP A 453 -3.86 -18.00 0.82
CA TRP A 453 -4.21 -18.68 -0.44
C TRP A 453 -5.58 -18.25 -0.98
N ASP A 454 -6.56 -18.05 -0.10
CA ASP A 454 -7.92 -17.66 -0.52
C ASP A 454 -7.97 -16.29 -1.21
N ASP A 455 -7.03 -15.40 -0.89
CA ASP A 455 -6.88 -14.12 -1.58
C ASP A 455 -6.48 -14.34 -3.05
N TYR A 456 -5.57 -15.28 -3.32
CA TYR A 456 -5.15 -15.66 -4.67
C TYR A 456 -6.24 -16.44 -5.41
N VAL A 457 -7.02 -17.27 -4.72
CA VAL A 457 -8.20 -17.91 -5.31
C VAL A 457 -9.17 -16.84 -5.82
N ARG A 458 -9.63 -15.94 -4.94
CA ARG A 458 -10.61 -14.90 -5.30
C ARG A 458 -10.06 -13.82 -6.24
N GLY A 459 -8.77 -13.54 -6.17
CA GLY A 459 -8.16 -12.38 -6.83
C GLY A 459 -7.31 -12.69 -8.06
N ASP A 460 -6.98 -13.96 -8.32
CA ASP A 460 -6.16 -14.39 -9.48
C ASP A 460 -6.81 -15.58 -10.21
N ILE A 461 -7.09 -16.68 -9.50
CA ILE A 461 -7.57 -17.94 -10.12
C ILE A 461 -9.02 -17.82 -10.62
N GLU A 462 -9.96 -17.43 -9.75
CA GLU A 462 -11.37 -17.26 -10.12
C GLU A 462 -11.54 -16.20 -11.23
N PRO A 463 -10.89 -15.01 -11.14
CA PRO A 463 -10.96 -14.04 -12.23
C PRO A 463 -10.34 -14.54 -13.53
N THR A 464 -9.25 -15.32 -13.49
CA THR A 464 -8.67 -15.95 -14.69
C THR A 464 -9.71 -16.88 -15.35
N ARG A 465 -10.47 -17.65 -14.57
CA ARG A 465 -11.53 -18.52 -15.10
C ARG A 465 -12.60 -17.73 -15.81
N VAL A 466 -13.11 -16.69 -15.16
CA VAL A 466 -14.15 -15.82 -15.73
C VAL A 466 -13.68 -15.25 -17.07
N LEU A 467 -12.46 -14.69 -17.13
CA LEU A 467 -11.91 -14.17 -18.38
C LEU A 467 -11.79 -15.22 -19.48
N ALA A 468 -11.37 -16.44 -19.14
CA ALA A 468 -11.21 -17.51 -20.12
C ALA A 468 -12.56 -18.06 -20.62
N GLU A 469 -13.58 -18.13 -19.75
CA GLU A 469 -14.93 -18.52 -20.15
C GLU A 469 -15.59 -17.46 -21.03
N GLU A 470 -15.46 -16.17 -20.70
CA GLU A 470 -15.97 -15.09 -21.55
C GLU A 470 -15.20 -14.99 -22.87
N ALA A 471 -13.90 -15.32 -22.88
CA ALA A 471 -13.10 -15.45 -24.09
C ALA A 471 -13.65 -16.51 -25.05
N LEU A 472 -14.00 -17.69 -24.51
CA LEU A 472 -14.65 -18.75 -25.29
C LEU A 472 -16.01 -18.30 -25.82
N ALA A 473 -16.84 -17.67 -24.98
CA ALA A 473 -18.16 -17.20 -25.36
C ALA A 473 -18.11 -16.11 -26.45
N ALA A 474 -17.10 -15.23 -26.41
CA ALA A 474 -16.89 -14.18 -27.41
C ALA A 474 -16.21 -14.68 -28.69
N GLY A 475 -15.73 -15.93 -28.73
CA GLY A 475 -15.06 -16.48 -29.90
C GLY A 475 -13.69 -15.86 -30.19
N VAL A 476 -12.94 -15.46 -29.16
CA VAL A 476 -11.59 -14.90 -29.37
C VAL A 476 -10.70 -15.89 -30.10
N THR A 477 -9.84 -15.41 -30.99
CA THR A 477 -8.92 -16.25 -31.79
C THR A 477 -7.58 -16.47 -31.10
N ARG A 478 -7.28 -15.68 -30.06
CA ARG A 478 -6.02 -15.75 -29.32
C ARG A 478 -6.20 -15.32 -27.86
N PHE A 479 -5.83 -16.20 -26.93
CA PHE A 479 -5.80 -15.90 -25.49
C PHE A 479 -4.37 -16.04 -24.95
N ILE A 480 -3.67 -14.93 -24.76
CA ILE A 480 -2.27 -14.88 -24.32
C ILE A 480 -2.22 -14.68 -22.81
N TYR A 481 -1.82 -15.72 -22.09
CA TYR A 481 -1.65 -15.68 -20.64
C TYR A 481 -0.18 -15.45 -20.26
N THR A 482 0.06 -14.48 -19.37
CA THR A 482 1.39 -14.23 -18.83
C THR A 482 1.61 -15.04 -17.54
N GLY A 483 2.34 -16.14 -17.68
CA GLY A 483 2.79 -17.01 -16.60
C GLY A 483 4.04 -16.46 -15.89
N THR A 484 4.82 -17.35 -15.28
CA THR A 484 6.07 -16.94 -14.60
C THR A 484 7.12 -18.04 -14.56
N ILE A 485 8.40 -17.66 -14.63
CA ILE A 485 9.51 -18.60 -14.42
C ILE A 485 9.63 -19.09 -12.96
N ASP A 486 9.03 -18.40 -11.99
CA ASP A 486 9.13 -18.75 -10.56
C ASP A 486 8.38 -20.06 -10.22
N SER A 487 7.53 -20.54 -11.13
CA SER A 487 6.82 -21.82 -11.04
C SER A 487 7.70 -23.01 -11.43
N TYR A 488 8.88 -22.79 -12.03
CA TYR A 488 9.84 -23.85 -12.33
C TYR A 488 10.70 -24.25 -11.12
N ASP A 489 11.23 -25.48 -11.16
CA ASP A 489 12.31 -25.87 -10.26
C ASP A 489 13.66 -25.43 -10.85
N SER A 490 14.12 -24.26 -10.40
CA SER A 490 15.41 -23.67 -10.77
C SER A 490 16.52 -23.89 -9.73
N ALA A 491 16.34 -24.82 -8.79
CA ALA A 491 17.32 -25.08 -7.73
C ALA A 491 18.50 -25.96 -8.17
N SER A 492 18.39 -26.62 -9.32
CA SER A 492 19.36 -27.59 -9.83
C SER A 492 20.31 -26.97 -10.86
N PRO A 493 21.65 -27.09 -10.68
CA PRO A 493 22.64 -26.37 -11.50
C PRO A 493 22.75 -26.88 -12.95
N ASN A 494 22.44 -28.16 -13.19
CA ASN A 494 22.61 -28.78 -14.51
C ASN A 494 21.29 -28.87 -15.29
N ARG A 495 20.23 -28.19 -14.83
CA ARG A 495 18.93 -28.22 -15.49
C ARG A 495 18.84 -27.07 -16.48
N ARG A 496 18.52 -27.41 -17.74
CA ARG A 496 18.11 -26.45 -18.76
C ARG A 496 16.58 -26.34 -18.73
N ILE A 497 16.05 -25.13 -18.58
CA ILE A 497 14.62 -24.83 -18.56
C ILE A 497 14.24 -24.24 -19.92
N THR A 498 13.29 -24.89 -20.59
CA THR A 498 12.67 -24.48 -21.86
C THR A 498 11.16 -24.29 -21.69
N GLY A 499 10.45 -23.88 -22.74
CA GLY A 499 8.98 -23.79 -22.74
C GLY A 499 8.27 -25.11 -22.42
N ASP A 500 8.85 -26.24 -22.84
CA ASP A 500 8.30 -27.59 -22.65
C ASP A 500 8.64 -28.21 -21.29
N THR A 501 9.46 -27.52 -20.48
CA THR A 501 9.81 -28.01 -19.15
C THR A 501 8.54 -28.05 -18.28
N PRO A 502 8.27 -29.15 -17.56
CA PRO A 502 7.15 -29.17 -16.63
C PRO A 502 7.41 -28.25 -15.42
N LEU A 503 6.34 -27.70 -14.86
CA LEU A 503 6.40 -26.92 -13.62
C LEU A 503 6.95 -27.77 -12.46
N ASP A 504 7.37 -27.11 -11.38
CA ASP A 504 7.90 -27.80 -10.21
C ASP A 504 6.87 -28.80 -9.66
N ARG A 505 7.23 -30.08 -9.55
CA ARG A 505 6.38 -31.13 -8.95
C ARG A 505 5.99 -30.82 -7.50
N ARG A 506 6.70 -29.90 -6.85
CA ARG A 506 6.45 -29.42 -5.49
C ARG A 506 5.81 -28.03 -5.46
N ILE A 507 5.11 -27.61 -6.53
CA ILE A 507 4.52 -26.26 -6.65
C ILE A 507 3.63 -25.86 -5.46
N GLY A 508 2.91 -26.81 -4.86
CA GLY A 508 2.11 -26.57 -3.65
C GLY A 508 2.92 -26.16 -2.40
N ARG A 509 4.25 -26.34 -2.42
CA ARG A 509 5.19 -25.94 -1.36
C ARG A 509 6.03 -24.71 -1.74
N ARG A 510 5.81 -24.12 -2.91
CA ARG A 510 6.45 -22.87 -3.35
C ARG A 510 5.74 -21.67 -2.72
N ASN A 511 6.27 -20.47 -2.93
CA ASN A 511 5.61 -19.23 -2.54
C ASN A 511 4.22 -19.07 -3.21
N LEU A 512 3.36 -18.24 -2.62
CA LEU A 512 1.95 -18.11 -3.04
C LEU A 512 1.81 -17.61 -4.48
N TYR A 513 2.69 -16.71 -4.93
CA TYR A 513 2.67 -16.16 -6.28
C TYR A 513 2.96 -17.25 -7.33
N ALA A 514 4.06 -17.99 -7.17
CA ALA A 514 4.40 -19.11 -8.07
C ALA A 514 3.29 -20.18 -8.11
N ARG A 515 2.69 -20.49 -6.95
CA ARG A 515 1.58 -21.43 -6.82
C ARG A 515 0.31 -20.94 -7.51
N SER A 516 -0.01 -19.65 -7.39
CA SER A 516 -1.18 -19.04 -8.01
C SER A 516 -1.07 -19.07 -9.54
N LYS A 517 0.06 -18.60 -10.09
CA LYS A 517 0.31 -18.61 -11.53
C LYS A 517 0.28 -20.04 -12.11
N ALA A 518 0.81 -21.02 -11.41
CA ALA A 518 0.70 -22.42 -11.82
C ALA A 518 -0.75 -22.92 -11.85
N ALA A 519 -1.56 -22.59 -10.83
CA ALA A 519 -2.96 -23.00 -10.78
C ALA A 519 -3.80 -22.33 -11.90
N CYS A 520 -3.54 -21.06 -12.21
CA CYS A 520 -4.15 -20.40 -13.37
C CYS A 520 -3.75 -21.08 -14.68
N GLU A 521 -2.48 -21.44 -14.86
CA GLU A 521 -2.02 -22.15 -16.06
C GLU A 521 -2.67 -23.53 -16.20
N ASP A 522 -2.76 -24.30 -15.12
CA ASP A 522 -3.40 -25.62 -15.13
C ASP A 522 -4.87 -25.52 -15.56
N LEU A 523 -5.60 -24.56 -14.98
CA LEU A 523 -6.99 -24.24 -15.34
C LEU A 523 -7.13 -23.85 -16.81
N LEU A 524 -6.27 -22.95 -17.32
CA LEU A 524 -6.33 -22.50 -18.70
C LEU A 524 -6.01 -23.63 -19.68
N ARG A 525 -5.07 -24.52 -19.33
CA ARG A 525 -4.73 -25.69 -20.14
C ARG A 525 -5.86 -26.71 -20.17
N GLU A 526 -6.56 -26.89 -19.05
CA GLU A 526 -7.78 -27.70 -19.00
C GLU A 526 -8.83 -27.15 -19.96
N LEU A 527 -9.12 -25.84 -19.91
CA LEU A 527 -10.04 -25.19 -20.85
C LEU A 527 -9.57 -25.25 -22.32
N ASN A 528 -8.26 -25.18 -22.58
CA ASN A 528 -7.72 -25.39 -23.92
C ASN A 528 -7.98 -26.82 -24.43
N ARG A 529 -7.75 -27.84 -23.60
CA ARG A 529 -7.96 -29.25 -23.99
C ARG A 529 -9.44 -29.61 -24.14
N GLU A 530 -10.30 -29.12 -23.24
CA GLU A 530 -11.70 -29.54 -23.16
C GLU A 530 -12.65 -28.69 -23.99
N LYS A 531 -12.38 -27.37 -24.07
CA LYS A 531 -13.27 -26.40 -24.71
C LYS A 531 -12.62 -25.66 -25.87
N GLY A 532 -11.37 -25.98 -26.22
CA GLY A 532 -10.68 -25.40 -27.38
C GLY A 532 -10.24 -23.95 -27.21
N LEU A 533 -10.07 -23.44 -25.98
CA LEU A 533 -9.56 -22.09 -25.74
C LEU A 533 -8.23 -21.89 -26.50
N PRO A 534 -8.07 -20.87 -27.38
CA PRO A 534 -6.85 -20.69 -28.17
C PRO A 534 -5.72 -20.07 -27.35
N LEU A 535 -5.27 -20.83 -26.35
CA LEU A 535 -4.34 -20.42 -25.31
C LEU A 535 -2.91 -20.36 -25.84
N VAL A 536 -2.19 -19.29 -25.50
CA VAL A 536 -0.72 -19.23 -25.57
C VAL A 536 -0.22 -18.81 -24.20
N VAL A 537 0.71 -19.58 -23.62
CA VAL A 537 1.33 -19.21 -22.34
C VAL A 537 2.69 -18.59 -22.59
N MET A 538 2.93 -17.39 -22.07
CA MET A 538 4.23 -16.73 -22.12
C MET A 538 4.79 -16.57 -20.71
N ARG A 539 5.99 -17.10 -20.44
CA ARG A 539 6.64 -17.07 -19.12
C ARG A 539 7.84 -16.11 -19.15
N PRO A 540 7.67 -14.84 -18.78
CA PRO A 540 8.78 -13.89 -18.71
C PRO A 540 9.75 -14.21 -17.59
N GLY A 541 11.01 -13.85 -17.82
CA GLY A 541 12.10 -13.89 -16.86
C GLY A 541 11.98 -12.84 -15.75
N ILE A 542 13.13 -12.41 -15.23
CA ILE A 542 13.20 -11.26 -14.33
C ILE A 542 13.15 -10.00 -15.20
N VAL A 543 11.99 -9.36 -15.23
CA VAL A 543 11.75 -8.19 -16.09
C VAL A 543 12.34 -6.94 -15.45
N VAL A 544 13.20 -6.24 -16.19
CA VAL A 544 13.90 -5.02 -15.75
C VAL A 544 13.74 -3.92 -16.79
N GLY A 545 13.90 -2.66 -16.39
CA GLY A 545 13.79 -1.52 -17.30
C GLY A 545 13.19 -0.27 -16.65
N ALA A 546 13.19 0.84 -17.39
CA ALA A 546 12.62 2.11 -16.93
C ALA A 546 11.12 1.98 -16.61
N GLY A 547 10.71 2.50 -15.44
CA GLY A 547 9.32 2.49 -14.96
C GLY A 547 9.00 1.43 -13.90
N THR A 548 10.01 0.72 -13.38
CA THR A 548 9.90 -0.13 -12.19
C THR A 548 10.99 0.19 -11.17
N ASP A 549 10.77 -0.19 -9.92
CA ASP A 549 11.82 -0.14 -8.90
C ASP A 549 12.98 -1.08 -9.29
N PRO A 550 14.23 -0.58 -9.36
CA PRO A 550 15.38 -1.43 -9.70
C PRO A 550 15.70 -2.47 -8.61
N SER A 551 15.12 -2.35 -7.40
CA SER A 551 15.27 -3.26 -6.26
C SER A 551 14.40 -4.53 -6.39
N HIS A 552 14.63 -5.31 -7.44
CA HIS A 552 13.76 -6.45 -7.80
C HIS A 552 14.04 -7.71 -6.95
N LEU A 553 13.01 -8.28 -6.31
CA LEU A 553 13.14 -9.46 -5.42
C LEU A 553 13.68 -10.73 -6.12
N GLY A 554 13.51 -10.83 -7.44
CA GLY A 554 14.11 -11.90 -8.24
C GLY A 554 15.64 -11.82 -8.32
N VAL A 555 16.24 -10.65 -8.08
CA VAL A 555 17.70 -10.45 -8.09
C VAL A 555 18.28 -10.73 -6.71
N ALA A 556 17.76 -10.08 -5.67
CA ALA A 556 18.26 -10.17 -4.30
C ALA A 556 17.19 -9.71 -3.27
N GLN A 557 17.48 -9.89 -1.98
CA GLN A 557 16.74 -9.22 -0.92
C GLN A 557 17.34 -7.83 -0.66
N PHE A 558 16.59 -6.78 -0.98
CA PHE A 558 16.95 -5.40 -0.67
C PHE A 558 16.33 -5.04 0.70
N ALA A 559 17.17 -4.80 1.71
CA ALA A 559 16.71 -4.35 3.03
C ALA A 559 16.63 -2.82 3.12
N SER A 560 17.51 -2.15 2.37
CA SER A 560 17.52 -0.70 2.12
C SER A 560 18.25 -0.45 0.79
N GLU A 561 18.35 0.80 0.37
CA GLU A 561 19.18 1.20 -0.79
C GLU A 561 20.68 0.92 -0.58
N THR A 562 21.11 0.70 0.67
CA THR A 562 22.51 0.49 1.04
C THR A 562 22.79 -0.91 1.62
N GLU A 563 21.78 -1.75 1.82
CA GLU A 563 21.95 -3.10 2.36
C GLU A 563 21.21 -4.14 1.51
N VAL A 564 21.98 -5.03 0.86
CA VAL A 564 21.48 -6.06 -0.04
C VAL A 564 22.00 -7.43 0.35
N ARG A 565 21.11 -8.43 0.37
CA ARG A 565 21.45 -9.82 0.68
C ARG A 565 21.11 -10.72 -0.50
N PHE A 566 22.11 -11.39 -1.06
CA PHE A 566 21.93 -12.28 -2.20
C PHE A 566 21.26 -13.59 -1.81
N TRP A 567 20.48 -14.13 -2.75
CA TRP A 567 19.99 -15.50 -2.68
C TRP A 567 21.16 -16.47 -2.91
N GLY A 568 21.70 -17.06 -1.84
CA GLY A 568 22.90 -17.88 -1.93
C GLY A 568 24.16 -17.03 -2.13
N ARG A 569 25.00 -17.43 -3.10
CA ARG A 569 26.27 -16.75 -3.41
C ARG A 569 26.09 -15.52 -4.30
N GLY A 570 25.03 -15.46 -5.11
CA GLY A 570 24.71 -14.37 -6.04
C GLY A 570 25.54 -14.35 -7.33
N ASP A 571 26.22 -15.45 -7.64
CA ASP A 571 27.13 -15.64 -8.78
C ASP A 571 26.44 -16.23 -10.02
N ASN A 572 25.33 -16.95 -9.85
CA ASN A 572 24.58 -17.50 -10.99
C ASN A 572 24.06 -16.37 -11.91
N LYS A 573 24.15 -16.61 -13.22
CA LYS A 573 23.58 -15.72 -14.22
C LYS A 573 22.05 -15.74 -14.15
N LEU A 574 21.46 -14.56 -14.11
CA LEU A 574 20.03 -14.37 -13.95
C LEU A 574 19.34 -14.34 -15.32
N PRO A 575 18.10 -14.85 -15.43
CA PRO A 575 17.28 -14.76 -16.64
C PRO A 575 16.65 -13.36 -16.76
N LEU A 576 17.48 -12.32 -16.83
CA LEU A 576 17.02 -10.95 -17.00
C LEU A 576 16.45 -10.74 -18.41
N VAL A 577 15.41 -9.92 -18.53
CA VAL A 577 14.84 -9.51 -19.82
C VAL A 577 14.34 -8.08 -19.72
N LEU A 578 14.54 -7.28 -20.75
CA LEU A 578 14.02 -5.91 -20.75
C LEU A 578 12.50 -5.92 -20.90
N VAL A 579 11.82 -4.99 -20.22
CA VAL A 579 10.36 -4.83 -20.32
C VAL A 579 9.90 -4.60 -21.76
N ASP A 580 10.68 -3.85 -22.56
CA ASP A 580 10.37 -3.62 -23.97
C ASP A 580 10.52 -4.88 -24.81
N ASP A 581 11.47 -5.76 -24.48
CA ASP A 581 11.66 -7.05 -25.17
C ASP A 581 10.50 -8.00 -24.84
N VAL A 582 10.01 -8.00 -23.60
CA VAL A 582 8.82 -8.77 -23.21
C VAL A 582 7.58 -8.27 -23.95
N ALA A 583 7.40 -6.94 -24.01
CA ALA A 583 6.28 -6.33 -24.74
C ALA A 583 6.34 -6.63 -26.25
N ASP A 584 7.55 -6.65 -26.83
CA ASP A 584 7.76 -7.04 -28.23
C ASP A 584 7.38 -8.52 -28.48
N ALA A 585 7.83 -9.43 -27.61
CA ALA A 585 7.45 -10.84 -27.70
C ALA A 585 5.93 -11.04 -27.61
N LEU A 586 5.28 -10.37 -26.66
CA LEU A 586 3.83 -10.40 -26.50
C LEU A 586 3.11 -9.89 -27.75
N ALA A 587 3.54 -8.75 -28.30
CA ALA A 587 2.95 -8.19 -29.52
C ALA A 587 3.12 -9.13 -30.73
N LYS A 588 4.29 -9.76 -30.89
CA LYS A 588 4.54 -10.75 -31.98
C LYS A 588 3.71 -12.04 -31.81
N ALA A 589 3.41 -12.44 -30.58
CA ALA A 589 2.61 -13.63 -30.30
C ALA A 589 1.13 -13.52 -30.73
N MET A 590 0.65 -12.31 -31.03
CA MET A 590 -0.71 -12.10 -31.58
C MET A 590 -0.90 -12.85 -32.90
N ASP A 591 0.03 -12.62 -33.83
CA ASP A 591 -0.09 -13.05 -35.24
C ASP A 591 0.72 -14.31 -35.55
N ALA A 592 1.57 -14.76 -34.61
CA ALA A 592 2.43 -15.91 -34.83
C ALA A 592 1.61 -17.20 -35.09
N PRO A 593 1.88 -17.92 -36.19
CA PRO A 593 1.18 -19.16 -36.54
C PRO A 593 1.68 -20.34 -35.69
N GLY A 594 0.81 -21.33 -35.46
CA GLY A 594 1.22 -22.62 -34.86
C GLY A 594 1.67 -22.57 -33.39
N ILE A 595 1.40 -21.48 -32.66
CA ILE A 595 1.77 -21.37 -31.24
C ILE A 595 0.62 -21.60 -30.25
N VAL A 596 -0.61 -21.78 -30.74
CA VAL A 596 -1.74 -22.14 -29.88
C VAL A 596 -1.46 -23.48 -29.18
N GLY A 597 -1.73 -23.54 -27.87
CA GLY A 597 -1.40 -24.65 -26.99
C GLY A 597 0.05 -24.65 -26.48
N ARG A 598 0.95 -23.85 -27.06
CA ARG A 598 2.38 -23.82 -26.69
C ARG A 598 2.66 -22.93 -25.50
N THR A 599 3.81 -23.16 -24.90
CA THR A 599 4.39 -22.32 -23.84
C THR A 599 5.71 -21.77 -24.30
N LEU A 600 5.85 -20.45 -24.25
CA LEU A 600 7.01 -19.72 -24.73
C LEU A 600 7.73 -19.09 -23.54
N LEU A 601 9.02 -19.35 -23.44
CA LEU A 601 9.87 -18.72 -22.44
C LEU A 601 10.35 -17.36 -22.96
N VAL A 602 10.25 -16.31 -22.16
CA VAL A 602 10.61 -14.95 -22.57
C VAL A 602 11.73 -14.45 -21.66
N THR A 603 12.94 -14.94 -21.88
CA THR A 603 14.15 -14.55 -21.15
C THR A 603 15.20 -13.99 -22.10
N GLY A 604 15.97 -12.99 -21.63
CA GLY A 604 17.15 -12.51 -22.35
C GLY A 604 18.33 -13.47 -22.22
N ALA A 605 19.46 -13.09 -22.83
CA ALA A 605 20.70 -13.83 -22.66
C ALA A 605 21.19 -13.78 -21.19
N PRO A 606 21.83 -14.84 -20.67
CA PRO A 606 22.30 -14.91 -19.28
C PRO A 606 23.57 -14.07 -19.05
N LEU A 607 23.44 -12.75 -19.12
CA LEU A 607 24.56 -11.80 -19.16
C LEU A 607 25.05 -11.36 -17.77
N LEU A 608 24.14 -11.16 -16.82
CA LEU A 608 24.45 -10.59 -15.51
C LEU A 608 24.10 -11.57 -14.38
N SER A 609 24.96 -11.63 -13.37
CA SER A 609 24.67 -12.22 -12.07
C SER A 609 23.97 -11.21 -11.15
N ALA A 610 23.47 -11.66 -10.00
CA ALA A 610 22.94 -10.75 -8.98
C ALA A 610 24.01 -9.78 -8.47
N ARG A 611 25.27 -10.23 -8.39
CA ARG A 611 26.41 -9.39 -8.00
C ARG A 611 26.68 -8.30 -9.04
N ASP A 612 26.71 -8.68 -10.33
CA ASP A 612 26.90 -7.73 -11.42
C ASP A 612 25.82 -6.65 -11.37
N TYR A 613 24.55 -7.06 -11.26
CA TYR A 613 23.41 -6.16 -11.21
C TYR A 613 23.48 -5.16 -10.04
N VAL A 614 23.78 -5.64 -8.83
CA VAL A 614 23.84 -4.76 -7.64
C VAL A 614 25.07 -3.84 -7.67
N ALA A 615 26.18 -4.27 -8.26
CA ALA A 615 27.35 -3.41 -8.46
C ALA A 615 27.01 -2.24 -9.39
N GLU A 616 26.33 -2.49 -10.52
CA GLU A 616 25.87 -1.44 -11.44
C GLU A 616 24.85 -0.50 -10.78
N LEU A 617 23.95 -1.04 -9.95
CA LEU A 617 22.99 -0.24 -9.19
C LEU A 617 23.69 0.74 -8.25
N GLY A 618 24.69 0.27 -7.49
CA GLY A 618 25.47 1.11 -6.58
C GLY A 618 26.35 2.13 -7.30
N ALA A 619 26.94 1.74 -8.44
CA ALA A 619 27.73 2.64 -9.27
C ALA A 619 26.87 3.78 -9.84
N ARG A 620 25.66 3.47 -10.32
CA ARG A 620 24.77 4.48 -10.90
C ARG A 620 24.13 5.39 -9.85
N SER A 621 23.70 4.84 -8.71
CA SER A 621 23.04 5.64 -7.66
C SER A 621 24.00 6.44 -6.79
N GLY A 622 25.32 6.20 -6.91
CA GLY A 622 26.33 6.76 -6.02
C GLY A 622 26.29 6.15 -4.60
N ALA A 623 25.43 5.17 -4.34
CA ALA A 623 25.28 4.55 -3.04
C ALA A 623 26.34 3.47 -2.80
N LYS A 624 26.99 3.50 -1.63
CA LYS A 624 27.84 2.40 -1.18
C LYS A 624 26.98 1.25 -0.65
N ILE A 625 26.68 0.30 -1.53
CA ILE A 625 25.84 -0.86 -1.20
C ILE A 625 26.66 -1.94 -0.46
N ARG A 626 26.30 -2.21 0.78
CA ARG A 626 26.80 -3.35 1.56
C ARG A 626 26.08 -4.61 1.08
N THR A 627 26.85 -5.54 0.54
CA THR A 627 26.32 -6.82 0.05
C THR A 627 26.72 -7.98 0.94
N ALA A 628 25.82 -8.93 1.12
CA ALA A 628 26.10 -10.17 1.85
C ALA A 628 25.52 -11.39 1.12
N ALA A 629 26.36 -12.41 0.92
CA ALA A 629 25.87 -13.72 0.50
C ALA A 629 25.18 -14.42 1.67
N ARG A 630 24.01 -15.03 1.44
CA ARG A 630 23.25 -15.69 2.49
C ARG A 630 22.71 -17.02 2.00
N ALA A 631 23.14 -18.10 2.65
CA ALA A 631 22.68 -19.45 2.33
C ALA A 631 21.15 -19.57 2.49
N PRO A 632 20.45 -20.31 1.61
CA PRO A 632 18.98 -20.46 1.65
C PRO A 632 18.41 -20.86 3.01
N TRP A 633 19.12 -21.69 3.78
CA TRP A 633 18.67 -22.14 5.10
C TRP A 633 18.54 -20.99 6.12
N ARG A 634 19.35 -19.92 5.98
CA ARG A 634 19.28 -18.73 6.85
C ARG A 634 18.05 -17.86 6.59
N TYR A 635 17.36 -18.06 5.46
CA TYR A 635 16.06 -17.45 5.16
C TYR A 635 14.91 -18.37 5.58
N TRP A 636 15.08 -19.66 5.31
CA TRP A 636 14.11 -20.69 5.69
C TRP A 636 13.93 -20.82 7.21
N LEU A 637 14.99 -20.72 8.01
CA LEU A 637 14.90 -20.93 9.46
C LEU A 637 13.98 -19.92 10.17
N PRO A 638 14.10 -18.59 9.96
CA PRO A 638 13.12 -17.64 10.50
C PRO A 638 11.69 -17.87 10.02
N ASP A 639 11.52 -18.25 8.74
CA ASP A 639 10.21 -18.59 8.16
C ASP A 639 9.61 -19.85 8.82
N LEU A 640 10.44 -20.87 9.09
CA LEU A 640 10.06 -22.05 9.87
C LEU A 640 9.60 -21.70 11.27
N ILE A 641 10.39 -20.91 12.01
CA ILE A 641 10.04 -20.49 13.38
C ILE A 641 8.70 -19.73 13.38
N LYS A 642 8.52 -18.81 12.44
CA LYS A 642 7.27 -18.07 12.25
C LYS A 642 6.08 -19.01 11.97
N GLU A 643 6.25 -20.00 11.10
CA GLU A 643 5.18 -20.94 10.79
C GLU A 643 4.90 -21.94 11.92
N ILE A 644 5.90 -22.34 12.71
CA ILE A 644 5.69 -23.10 13.95
C ILE A 644 4.81 -22.29 14.92
N ALA A 645 5.14 -21.02 15.14
CA ALA A 645 4.34 -20.13 15.98
C ALA A 645 2.89 -20.00 15.46
N LYS A 646 2.71 -19.83 14.14
CA LYS A 646 1.37 -19.81 13.52
C LYS A 646 0.60 -21.12 13.67
N ASN A 647 1.27 -22.27 13.58
CA ASN A 647 0.64 -23.58 13.75
C ASN A 647 0.16 -23.79 15.19
N LEU A 648 0.98 -23.39 16.19
CA LEU A 648 0.62 -23.45 17.61
C LEU A 648 -0.66 -22.67 17.91
N VAL A 649 -0.89 -21.56 17.21
CA VAL A 649 -2.05 -20.68 17.42
C VAL A 649 -3.17 -20.92 16.41
N ARG A 650 -3.09 -21.99 15.60
CA ARG A 650 -4.05 -22.35 14.54
C ARG A 650 -4.38 -21.15 13.64
N HIS A 651 -3.36 -20.41 13.22
CA HIS A 651 -3.53 -19.26 12.33
C HIS A 651 -4.16 -19.71 10.99
N PRO A 652 -5.09 -18.96 10.37
CA PRO A 652 -5.72 -19.35 9.10
C PRO A 652 -4.70 -19.47 7.96
N ASN A 653 -3.78 -18.51 7.85
CA ASN A 653 -2.71 -18.51 6.82
C ASN A 653 -1.44 -19.26 7.26
N ARG A 654 -1.59 -20.37 7.99
CA ARG A 654 -0.47 -21.25 8.35
C ARG A 654 -0.05 -22.06 7.12
N ARG A 655 1.26 -22.23 6.92
CA ARG A 655 1.82 -23.03 5.82
C ARG A 655 3.03 -23.84 6.29
N ARG A 656 3.48 -24.76 5.43
CA ARG A 656 4.73 -25.49 5.64
C ARG A 656 5.84 -24.82 4.81
N PRO A 657 6.79 -24.12 5.45
CA PRO A 657 7.85 -23.43 4.72
C PRO A 657 8.81 -24.46 4.10
N SER A 658 9.28 -24.15 2.90
CA SER A 658 10.05 -25.07 2.07
C SER A 658 11.46 -24.55 1.86
N LEU A 659 12.48 -25.30 2.30
CA LEU A 659 13.87 -24.95 1.98
C LEU A 659 14.10 -24.97 0.45
N HIS A 660 13.38 -25.85 -0.25
CA HIS A 660 13.39 -25.90 -1.70
C HIS A 660 12.86 -24.60 -2.33
N ASP A 661 11.85 -23.96 -1.71
CA ASP A 661 11.35 -22.65 -2.18
C ASP A 661 12.48 -21.61 -2.26
N TRP A 662 13.23 -21.51 -1.17
CA TRP A 662 14.37 -20.61 -1.03
C TRP A 662 15.56 -20.98 -1.93
N ARG A 663 15.73 -22.27 -2.28
CA ARG A 663 16.79 -22.70 -3.19
C ARG A 663 16.53 -22.28 -4.64
N CYS A 664 15.30 -22.32 -5.15
CA CYS A 664 15.06 -21.90 -6.54
C CYS A 664 15.31 -20.40 -6.77
N ARG A 665 15.18 -19.55 -5.73
CA ARG A 665 15.54 -18.11 -5.83
C ARG A 665 17.02 -17.87 -6.13
N THR A 666 17.86 -18.89 -5.99
CA THR A 666 19.27 -18.81 -6.37
C THR A 666 19.50 -18.94 -7.88
N HIS A 667 18.47 -19.30 -8.67
CA HIS A 667 18.51 -19.46 -10.13
C HIS A 667 19.72 -20.28 -10.60
N ARG A 668 19.88 -21.50 -10.09
CA ARG A 668 20.99 -22.39 -10.47
C ARG A 668 20.81 -23.00 -11.86
N ALA A 669 19.57 -23.18 -12.29
CA ALA A 669 19.24 -23.65 -13.63
C ALA A 669 19.49 -22.59 -14.71
N THR A 670 19.75 -23.02 -15.94
CA THR A 670 19.81 -22.15 -17.12
C THR A 670 18.46 -22.07 -17.80
N TYR A 671 18.19 -20.95 -18.47
CA TYR A 671 16.94 -20.66 -19.15
C TYR A 671 17.20 -20.50 -20.64
N ASP A 672 16.35 -21.12 -21.44
CA ASP A 672 16.51 -21.15 -22.88
C ASP A 672 15.19 -20.77 -23.57
N SER A 673 15.29 -19.71 -24.37
CA SER A 673 14.19 -19.10 -25.12
C SER A 673 14.32 -19.29 -26.64
N ASP A 674 15.18 -20.20 -27.13
CA ASP A 674 15.41 -20.40 -28.56
C ASP A 674 14.11 -20.75 -29.31
N SER A 675 13.29 -21.64 -28.73
CA SER A 675 11.96 -21.96 -29.27
C SER A 675 11.03 -20.75 -29.41
N THR A 676 11.18 -19.73 -28.55
CA THR A 676 10.42 -18.47 -28.63
C THR A 676 10.98 -17.58 -29.73
N ARG A 677 12.31 -17.50 -29.86
CA ARG A 677 12.97 -16.73 -30.92
C ARG A 677 12.58 -17.24 -32.30
N GLU A 678 12.62 -18.56 -32.49
CA GLU A 678 12.21 -19.23 -33.72
C GLU A 678 10.72 -19.04 -34.01
N ALA A 679 9.85 -19.27 -33.02
CA ALA A 679 8.40 -19.21 -33.22
C ALA A 679 7.87 -17.79 -33.50
N LEU A 680 8.54 -16.76 -32.98
CA LEU A 680 8.06 -15.36 -33.05
C LEU A 680 8.91 -14.46 -33.95
N GLY A 681 10.06 -14.94 -34.44
CA GLY A 681 11.09 -14.05 -35.00
C GLY A 681 11.46 -12.95 -33.98
N TRP A 682 11.62 -13.33 -32.72
CA TRP A 682 11.87 -12.43 -31.59
C TRP A 682 13.37 -12.35 -31.28
N ALA A 683 13.90 -11.13 -31.20
CA ALA A 683 15.31 -10.85 -30.96
C ALA A 683 15.47 -9.94 -29.73
N PRO A 684 15.56 -10.51 -28.52
CA PRO A 684 15.80 -9.71 -27.32
C PRO A 684 17.22 -9.16 -27.29
N VAL A 685 17.46 -8.15 -26.44
CA VAL A 685 18.81 -7.63 -26.20
C VAL A 685 19.73 -8.75 -25.72
N ALA A 686 20.80 -8.95 -26.49
CA ALA A 686 21.87 -9.92 -26.21
C ALA A 686 23.19 -9.24 -25.79
N ASP A 687 23.24 -7.90 -25.82
CA ASP A 687 24.40 -7.12 -25.43
C ASP A 687 24.36 -6.75 -23.93
N ARG A 688 25.51 -6.90 -23.25
CA ARG A 688 25.62 -6.68 -21.80
C ARG A 688 25.48 -5.20 -21.46
N GLU A 689 26.09 -4.30 -22.23
CA GLU A 689 26.09 -2.87 -21.94
C GLU A 689 24.69 -2.27 -22.14
N MET A 690 23.99 -2.68 -23.20
CA MET A 690 22.63 -2.28 -23.48
C MET A 690 21.66 -2.77 -22.39
N LEU A 691 21.84 -4.00 -21.89
CA LEU A 691 21.05 -4.53 -20.77
C LEU A 691 21.29 -3.71 -19.49
N ILE A 692 22.52 -3.30 -19.21
CA ILE A 692 22.85 -2.46 -18.05
C ILE A 692 22.21 -1.08 -18.20
N LYS A 693 22.43 -0.43 -19.34
CA LYS A 693 21.92 0.92 -19.61
C LYS A 693 20.40 0.98 -19.48
N ARG A 694 19.69 0.14 -20.24
CA ARG A 694 18.21 0.15 -20.29
C ARG A 694 17.57 -0.53 -19.10
N GLY A 695 18.18 -1.60 -18.59
CA GLY A 695 17.62 -2.42 -17.51
C GLY A 695 17.88 -1.86 -16.11
N ILE A 696 19.02 -1.19 -15.91
CA ILE A 696 19.47 -0.72 -14.59
C ILE A 696 19.57 0.79 -14.54
N HIS A 697 20.35 1.42 -15.44
CA HIS A 697 20.67 2.84 -15.30
C HIS A 697 19.44 3.73 -15.50
N GLU A 698 18.68 3.50 -16.58
CA GLU A 698 17.43 4.24 -16.83
C GLU A 698 16.38 4.01 -15.71
N ALA A 699 16.37 2.82 -15.10
CA ALA A 699 15.48 2.53 -13.97
C ALA A 699 15.89 3.28 -12.70
N VAL A 700 17.21 3.42 -12.45
CA VAL A 700 17.75 4.21 -11.34
C VAL A 700 17.48 5.70 -11.56
N ASP A 701 17.75 6.21 -12.76
CA ASP A 701 17.54 7.62 -13.10
C ASP A 701 16.07 8.03 -12.91
N ALA A 702 15.15 7.20 -13.40
CA ALA A 702 13.71 7.39 -13.21
C ALA A 702 13.23 7.24 -11.75
N SER A 703 14.07 6.73 -10.85
CA SER A 703 13.75 6.61 -9.41
C SER A 703 14.32 7.74 -8.56
N ILE A 704 15.33 8.47 -9.07
CA ILE A 704 16.00 9.59 -8.38
C ILE A 704 15.37 10.93 -8.77
N GLY A 705 14.90 11.07 -10.02
CA GLY A 705 14.06 12.20 -10.44
C GLY A 705 12.68 12.13 -9.79
#